data_AF-A0A970TDP2-F1
#
_entry.id   AF-A0A970TDP2-F1
#
_cell.length_a   1.000
_cell.length_b   1.000
_cell.length_c   1.000
_cell.angle_alpha   90.00
_cell.angle_beta   90.00
_cell.angle_gamma   90.00
#
_symmetry.space_group_name_H-M   'P 1'
#
loop_
_entity.id
_entity.type
_entity.pdbx_description
1 polymer ?
#
loop_
_entity_poly.entity_id
_entity_poly.type
_entity_poly.pdbx_seq_one_letter_code
_entity_poly.pdbx_strand_id
1 'polypeptide(L)'
;MDIDICHLDSDESLDFRFPKFKGGRYGGNDGVCHYGANIYPLGPDCHVRFMLADYYLNGNPRAWEVFREFADHQAGRRHERANNIYVHRQTGGGMRMFIEAYEASWDPEYLSCAHQLADILYGAQQKLGTTRYDDVYMNEGKVKYYQLTGDERMRDLFVNDMRVLSQRRDADVFADTRHTTLWGLSHAYWFTGEESLLPYAAWQFKVAVERVPTTGEDHEIGAIAWTFEHAYESTLGNQLPTFAALMRDVPDMPQGAGPTATGSGPIYLQEAEDAEQFVRLKIELYRGIPGLGAAPFSNWQEWVERLPAEDRPALRVLGPDAQEISRVDLLTGVTTTPALAADTGATEGRMDLRIPADGQTGTYCIVPASQIAPVRVTVLETSMPKVVHGTGDAWVAAASETFLVPAGTGPFSLSVKSLTMRTDVRVTVRNADGEDVAERVWSVTSDCRQDYERIELDAGQPAEDQAWTISFLAPTASYLRFEGVPNIVAAGAGALFIPDYIVEMPPVPLPTGDGPTLVESPLGGGQALSLPTGVGLALKSPDGTPLMNETEGTIEMWVRDTRQHDDLHNRSLIRSGPLQLYRRISVGTYFYIGAPGHQTGLVLPQDRWVHFAATWRPSTRDEGATEVALYIDGVRVETSFNRHIQPEPGWAAPELLIPADAYAGLFVDELRVSDVARYEGNFDRPEAPFDPDANTLILSHFEDDTALVRGAQVQWETR
;
A
#
# COMPACT_ATOMS: atom_id res chain seq x y z
N MET A 1 -10.66 40.90 12.03
CA MET A 1 -10.05 39.56 12.05
C MET A 1 -9.40 39.42 13.41
N ASP A 2 -10.13 38.84 14.36
CA ASP A 2 -9.67 38.67 15.74
C ASP A 2 -8.78 37.41 15.79
N ILE A 3 -7.47 37.58 15.99
CA ILE A 3 -6.55 36.49 16.33
C ILE A 3 -6.48 36.42 17.85
N ASP A 4 -7.04 35.33 18.40
CA ASP A 4 -6.90 34.98 19.81
C ASP A 4 -5.67 34.08 19.98
N ILE A 5 -4.60 34.64 20.54
CA ILE A 5 -3.41 33.86 20.90
C ILE A 5 -3.65 33.31 22.32
N CYS A 6 -4.40 32.19 22.38
CA CYS A 6 -4.64 31.25 23.49
C CYS A 6 -5.98 31.30 24.24
N HIS A 7 -6.76 30.21 24.12
CA HIS A 7 -7.52 29.61 25.22
C HIS A 7 -7.59 28.08 25.08
N LEU A 8 -7.06 27.34 26.06
CA LEU A 8 -7.70 26.13 26.60
C LEU A 8 -7.31 26.05 28.08
N ASP A 9 -8.31 26.17 28.94
CA ASP A 9 -8.19 26.01 30.38
C ASP A 9 -7.51 24.67 30.69
N SER A 10 -6.51 24.69 31.58
CA SER A 10 -5.99 23.46 32.17
C SER A 10 -7.07 22.88 33.07
N ASP A 11 -7.84 21.92 32.57
CA ASP A 11 -8.51 20.96 33.43
C ASP A 11 -7.41 20.14 34.13
N GLU A 12 -7.38 20.15 35.47
CA GLU A 12 -6.37 19.46 36.29
C GLU A 12 -6.37 17.93 36.09
N SER A 13 -7.26 17.41 35.22
CA SER A 13 -7.49 16.01 34.91
C SER A 13 -6.58 15.43 33.82
N LEU A 14 -5.87 16.27 33.04
CA LEU A 14 -4.99 15.82 31.95
C LEU A 14 -3.54 16.22 32.24
N ASP A 15 -2.67 15.21 32.30
CA ASP A 15 -1.24 15.23 32.68
C ASP A 15 -0.33 15.99 31.67
N PHE A 16 -0.73 17.18 31.24
CA PHE A 16 0.06 18.05 30.35
C PHE A 16 1.17 18.76 31.13
N ARG A 17 2.42 18.34 30.90
CA ARG A 17 3.62 18.76 31.63
C ARG A 17 4.09 20.22 31.45
N PHE A 18 3.35 21.09 30.75
CA PHE A 18 3.79 22.47 30.48
C PHE A 18 2.67 23.51 30.67
N PRO A 19 2.80 24.48 31.61
CA PRO A 19 1.83 25.56 31.79
C PRO A 19 1.84 26.54 30.61
N LYS A 20 0.66 26.93 30.09
CA LYS A 20 0.48 27.88 28.98
C LYS A 20 0.21 29.30 29.53
N PHE A 21 0.71 30.34 28.86
CA PHE A 21 0.49 31.76 29.26
C PHE A 21 -0.49 32.49 28.33
N LYS A 22 -1.19 33.51 28.86
CA LYS A 22 -2.14 34.38 28.14
C LYS A 22 -1.44 35.29 27.11
N GLY A 23 -1.83 35.23 25.84
CA GLY A 23 -1.44 36.18 24.78
C GLY A 23 -2.44 37.32 24.56
N GLY A 24 -2.02 38.38 23.87
CA GLY A 24 -2.83 39.57 23.56
C GLY A 24 -3.67 39.46 22.27
N ARG A 25 -4.64 40.37 22.10
CA ARG A 25 -5.64 40.40 21.00
C ARG A 25 -5.19 41.19 19.76
N TYR A 26 -5.70 40.76 18.59
CA TYR A 26 -5.50 41.37 17.28
C TYR A 26 -6.80 41.39 16.46
N GLY A 27 -7.48 42.53 16.23
CA GLY A 27 -8.29 42.84 15.01
C GLY A 27 -9.84 42.76 15.02
N GLY A 28 -10.54 43.90 14.82
CA GLY A 28 -12.01 43.99 14.73
C GLY A 28 -12.70 43.43 13.45
N ASN A 29 -14.03 43.27 13.54
CA ASN A 29 -15.03 42.81 12.56
C ASN A 29 -15.04 41.29 12.22
N ASP A 30 -15.69 40.51 13.10
CA ASP A 30 -16.49 39.28 12.88
C ASP A 30 -15.91 38.04 12.16
N GLY A 31 -14.62 38.00 11.84
CA GLY A 31 -13.93 36.77 11.41
C GLY A 31 -12.84 36.36 12.41
N VAL A 32 -12.93 35.16 12.99
CA VAL A 32 -11.92 34.61 13.92
C VAL A 32 -11.00 33.67 13.16
N CYS A 33 -9.68 33.92 13.19
CA CYS A 33 -8.68 32.95 12.74
C CYS A 33 -8.09 32.30 14.00
N HIS A 34 -8.50 31.06 14.29
CA HIS A 34 -8.06 30.31 15.46
C HIS A 34 -6.74 29.61 15.14
N TYR A 35 -5.62 30.07 15.69
CA TYR A 35 -4.40 29.26 15.75
C TYR A 35 -3.85 29.29 17.17
N GLY A 36 -4.05 28.19 17.90
CA GLY A 36 -3.44 27.96 19.19
C GLY A 36 -1.95 27.73 19.02
N ALA A 37 -1.16 28.80 18.84
CA ALA A 37 0.26 28.73 19.10
C ALA A 37 0.42 28.39 20.58
N ASN A 38 0.87 27.17 20.89
CA ASN A 38 1.24 26.83 22.26
C ASN A 38 2.39 27.78 22.66
N ILE A 39 2.10 28.83 23.44
CA ILE A 39 3.15 29.62 24.09
C ILE A 39 3.72 28.71 25.18
N TYR A 40 4.71 27.91 24.80
CA TYR A 40 5.40 27.06 25.76
C TYR A 40 6.27 27.93 26.67
N PRO A 41 6.52 27.48 27.92
CA PRO A 41 7.66 27.97 28.70
C PRO A 41 9.00 27.70 28.01
N LEU A 42 9.03 26.90 26.95
CA LEU A 42 10.22 26.32 26.33
C LEU A 42 10.43 26.86 24.89
N GLY A 43 10.97 28.08 24.78
CA GLY A 43 11.54 28.64 23.54
C GLY A 43 10.56 28.94 22.38
N PRO A 44 11.05 29.62 21.32
CA PRO A 44 10.24 30.06 20.18
C PRO A 44 9.92 28.92 19.20
N ASP A 45 8.90 28.12 19.51
CA ASP A 45 8.25 27.17 18.59
C ASP A 45 7.03 27.83 17.94
N CYS A 46 7.23 28.88 17.13
CA CYS A 46 6.12 29.74 16.70
C CYS A 46 6.05 29.97 15.19
N HIS A 47 4.86 29.73 14.65
CA HIS A 47 4.50 29.95 13.25
C HIS A 47 4.18 31.42 12.98
N VAL A 48 5.08 32.36 13.28
CA VAL A 48 4.80 33.80 13.18
C VAL A 48 4.96 34.38 11.76
N ARG A 49 5.36 33.56 10.79
CA ARG A 49 5.58 33.97 9.39
C ARG A 49 4.34 34.57 8.73
N PHE A 50 3.13 34.11 9.08
CA PHE A 50 1.90 34.70 8.53
C PHE A 50 1.73 36.18 8.95
N MET A 51 2.23 36.57 10.12
CA MET A 51 2.18 37.97 10.58
C MET A 51 3.10 38.84 9.73
N LEU A 52 4.30 38.34 9.42
CA LEU A 52 5.21 39.02 8.49
C LEU A 52 4.65 39.05 7.07
N ALA A 53 4.00 37.99 6.60
CA ALA A 53 3.34 37.99 5.31
C ALA A 53 2.22 39.03 5.25
N ASP A 54 1.35 39.13 6.28
CA ASP A 54 0.32 40.16 6.36
C ASP A 54 0.93 41.57 6.41
N TYR A 55 2.02 41.75 7.16
CA TYR A 55 2.76 43.01 7.20
C TYR A 55 3.33 43.39 5.81
N TYR A 56 4.03 42.49 5.14
CA TYR A 56 4.68 42.78 3.86
C TYR A 56 3.70 42.90 2.69
N LEU A 57 2.67 42.04 2.64
CA LEU A 57 1.75 41.98 1.51
C LEU A 57 0.61 42.99 1.64
N ASN A 58 0.08 43.18 2.84
CA ASN A 58 -1.08 44.04 3.08
C ASN A 58 -0.71 45.35 3.78
N GLY A 59 0.55 45.54 4.15
CA GLY A 59 1.01 46.73 4.84
C GLY A 59 0.45 46.87 6.25
N ASN A 60 0.07 45.77 6.91
CA ASN A 60 -0.64 45.80 8.19
C ASN A 60 0.33 46.06 9.36
N PRO A 61 0.38 47.28 9.94
CA PRO A 61 1.37 47.61 10.96
C PRO A 61 1.12 46.87 12.28
N ARG A 62 -0.12 46.47 12.56
CA ARG A 62 -0.45 45.75 13.78
C ARG A 62 0.15 44.34 13.77
N ALA A 63 0.27 43.71 12.59
CA ALA A 63 0.85 42.38 12.46
C ALA A 63 2.33 42.41 12.87
N TRP A 64 3.04 43.45 12.45
CA TRP A 64 4.40 43.73 12.86
C TRP A 64 4.53 44.01 14.35
N GLU A 65 3.66 44.85 14.93
CA GLU A 65 3.70 45.14 16.37
C GLU A 65 3.61 43.88 17.23
N VAL A 66 2.67 42.98 16.91
CA VAL A 66 2.46 41.72 17.64
C VAL A 66 3.63 40.77 17.43
N PHE A 67 4.12 40.64 16.19
CA PHE A 67 5.31 39.85 15.90
C PHE A 67 6.52 40.34 16.71
N ARG A 68 6.74 41.66 16.74
CA ARG A 68 7.88 42.27 17.44
C ARG A 68 7.78 42.07 18.94
N GLU A 69 6.61 42.29 19.54
CA GLU A 69 6.39 42.03 20.98
C GLU A 69 6.72 40.58 21.34
N PHE A 70 6.35 39.64 20.47
CA PHE A 70 6.70 38.23 20.64
C PHE A 70 8.21 37.98 20.49
N ALA A 71 8.86 38.53 19.47
CA ALA A 71 10.30 38.40 19.25
C ALA A 71 11.11 38.99 20.42
N ASP A 72 10.71 40.16 20.93
CA ASP A 72 11.30 40.82 22.11
C ASP A 72 11.17 39.96 23.36
N HIS A 73 9.98 39.37 23.57
CA HIS A 73 9.75 38.46 24.69
C HIS A 73 10.70 37.26 24.63
N GLN A 74 10.90 36.67 23.46
CA GLN A 74 11.79 35.52 23.28
C GLN A 74 13.27 35.90 23.42
N ALA A 75 13.68 37.04 22.86
CA ALA A 75 15.03 37.57 23.03
C ALA A 75 15.36 37.81 24.51
N GLY A 76 14.42 38.38 25.28
CA GLY A 76 14.56 38.59 26.72
C GLY A 76 14.74 37.30 27.53
N ARG A 77 14.35 36.14 26.99
CA ARG A 77 14.45 34.82 27.63
C ARG A 77 15.62 33.99 27.11
N ARG A 78 16.51 34.57 26.30
CA ARG A 78 17.66 33.85 25.70
C ARG A 78 18.59 33.17 26.73
N HIS A 79 18.61 33.64 27.97
CA HIS A 79 19.43 33.10 29.07
C HIS A 79 18.80 31.93 29.81
N GLU A 80 17.54 31.60 29.54
CA GLU A 80 16.89 30.46 30.17
C GLU A 80 17.50 29.15 29.69
N ARG A 81 17.54 28.14 30.59
CA ARG A 81 18.14 26.82 30.31
C ARG A 81 17.63 26.23 28.98
N ALA A 82 16.33 26.36 28.72
CA ALA A 82 15.68 25.81 27.53
C ALA A 82 16.22 26.40 26.21
N ASN A 83 16.73 27.64 26.23
CA ASN A 83 17.29 28.34 25.07
C ASN A 83 18.82 28.19 24.96
N ASN A 84 19.45 27.41 25.86
CA ASN A 84 20.89 27.19 25.91
C ASN A 84 21.28 25.71 25.74
N ILE A 85 20.32 24.86 25.37
CA ILE A 85 20.56 23.44 25.08
C ILE A 85 20.01 23.08 23.71
N TYR A 86 20.58 22.06 23.10
CA TYR A 86 20.08 21.54 21.83
C TYR A 86 18.74 20.85 22.02
N VAL A 87 17.69 21.45 21.46
CA VAL A 87 16.35 20.88 21.38
C VAL A 87 15.77 21.34 20.05
N HIS A 88 15.42 20.40 19.18
CA HIS A 88 15.20 20.68 17.76
C HIS A 88 14.22 21.82 17.48
N ARG A 89 13.07 21.87 18.17
CA ARG A 89 12.07 22.93 17.95
C ARG A 89 12.58 24.31 18.34
N GLN A 90 13.22 24.43 19.50
CA GLN A 90 13.74 25.68 20.03
C GLN A 90 14.92 26.18 19.20
N THR A 91 15.81 25.28 18.80
CA THR A 91 17.05 25.67 18.13
C THR A 91 16.79 26.05 16.67
N GLY A 92 16.07 25.21 15.91
CA GLY A 92 15.79 25.46 14.49
C GLY A 92 14.71 26.49 14.23
N GLY A 93 13.53 26.28 14.83
CA GLY A 93 12.39 27.20 14.70
C GLY A 93 12.70 28.59 15.25
N GLY A 94 13.44 28.65 16.37
CA GLY A 94 13.92 29.90 16.94
C GLY A 94 14.91 30.64 16.07
N MET A 95 15.86 29.92 15.47
CA MET A 95 16.85 30.53 14.58
C MET A 95 16.16 31.17 13.37
N ARG A 96 15.19 30.48 12.77
CA ARG A 96 14.35 31.03 11.70
C ARG A 96 13.64 32.32 12.12
N MET A 97 12.94 32.30 13.25
CA MET A 97 12.17 33.46 13.73
C MET A 97 13.09 34.66 13.98
N PHE A 98 14.23 34.48 14.64
CA PHE A 98 15.14 35.59 14.93
C PHE A 98 15.79 36.17 13.67
N ILE A 99 16.07 35.34 12.66
CA ILE A 99 16.52 35.82 11.35
C ILE A 99 15.43 36.64 10.68
N GLU A 100 14.20 36.15 10.66
CA GLU A 100 13.07 36.88 10.06
C GLU A 100 12.78 38.19 10.81
N ALA A 101 12.93 38.19 12.14
CA ALA A 101 12.84 39.40 12.96
C ALA A 101 13.94 40.40 12.62
N TYR A 102 15.19 39.94 12.46
CA TYR A 102 16.31 40.75 12.03
C TYR A 102 16.09 41.32 10.63
N GLU A 103 15.65 40.53 9.66
CA GLU A 103 15.37 41.00 8.30
C GLU A 103 14.29 42.10 8.28
N ALA A 104 13.30 41.99 9.18
CA ALA A 104 12.21 42.96 9.28
C ALA A 104 12.59 44.27 10.00
N SER A 105 13.45 44.21 11.03
CA SER A 105 13.78 45.38 11.87
C SER A 105 15.20 45.93 11.73
N TRP A 106 16.12 45.10 11.26
CA TRP A 106 17.57 45.29 11.31
C TRP A 106 18.11 45.46 12.74
N ASP A 107 17.39 44.94 13.75
CA ASP A 107 17.80 45.01 15.15
C ASP A 107 18.89 43.97 15.46
N PRO A 108 20.12 44.39 15.81
CA PRO A 108 21.23 43.48 16.05
C PRO A 108 21.00 42.49 17.21
N GLU A 109 20.07 42.76 18.13
CA GLU A 109 19.76 41.83 19.22
C GLU A 109 19.18 40.52 18.71
N TYR A 110 18.33 40.56 17.68
CA TYR A 110 17.77 39.34 17.08
C TYR A 110 18.86 38.53 16.36
N LEU A 111 19.77 39.19 15.65
CA LEU A 111 20.91 38.52 15.04
C LEU A 111 21.83 37.88 16.10
N SER A 112 22.05 38.56 17.23
CA SER A 112 22.78 37.98 18.37
C SER A 112 22.11 36.71 18.90
N CYS A 113 20.77 36.67 18.96
CA CYS A 113 20.04 35.48 19.37
C CYS A 113 20.20 34.33 18.34
N ALA A 114 20.19 34.65 17.04
CA ALA A 114 20.43 33.65 15.99
C ALA A 114 21.84 33.04 16.08
N HIS A 115 22.88 33.86 16.37
CA HIS A 115 24.24 33.36 16.58
C HIS A 115 24.34 32.37 17.76
N GLN A 116 23.67 32.66 18.87
CA GLN A 116 23.62 31.74 20.02
C GLN A 116 23.02 30.38 19.63
N LEU A 117 21.94 30.37 18.84
CA LEU A 117 21.30 29.12 18.40
C LEU A 117 22.17 28.36 17.38
N ALA A 118 22.92 29.07 16.53
CA ALA A 118 23.89 28.46 15.63
C ALA A 118 25.01 27.74 16.39
N ASP A 119 25.57 28.35 17.45
CA ASP A 119 26.60 27.71 18.29
C ASP A 119 26.09 26.42 18.94
N ILE A 120 24.83 26.41 19.37
CA ILE A 120 24.17 25.21 19.90
C ILE A 120 24.05 24.12 18.84
N LEU A 121 23.70 24.47 17.60
CA LEU A 121 23.65 23.51 16.48
C LEU A 121 25.02 22.93 16.15
N TYR A 122 26.07 23.75 16.12
CA TYR A 122 27.43 23.27 15.88
C TYR A 122 27.89 22.30 16.97
N GLY A 123 27.63 22.61 18.24
CA GLY A 123 27.92 21.71 19.36
C GLY A 123 27.14 20.39 19.27
N ALA A 124 25.86 20.45 18.87
CA ALA A 124 25.04 19.26 18.66
C ALA A 124 25.57 18.39 17.52
N GLN A 125 25.90 19.01 16.38
CA GLN A 125 26.47 18.34 15.22
C GLN A 125 27.77 17.63 15.55
N GLN A 126 28.68 18.29 16.27
CA GLN A 126 29.94 17.69 16.69
C GLN A 126 29.74 16.47 17.61
N LYS A 127 28.72 16.51 18.47
CA LYS A 127 28.43 15.45 19.45
C LYS A 127 27.65 14.28 18.86
N LEU A 128 26.71 14.55 17.96
CA LEU A 128 25.73 13.58 17.46
C LEU A 128 26.04 13.09 16.04
N GLY A 129 26.94 13.76 15.30
CA GLY A 129 27.23 13.47 13.89
C GLY A 129 26.16 13.99 12.92
N THR A 130 24.94 14.21 13.39
CA THR A 130 23.82 14.82 12.67
C THR A 130 23.00 15.66 13.64
N THR A 131 22.32 16.69 13.16
CA THR A 131 21.20 17.29 13.92
C THR A 131 19.88 16.67 13.46
N ARG A 132 18.75 17.05 14.06
CA ARG A 132 17.41 16.69 13.56
C ARG A 132 17.33 17.12 12.10
N TYR A 133 17.32 16.14 11.22
CA TYR A 133 17.48 16.29 9.77
C TYR A 133 16.14 16.25 9.02
N ASP A 134 15.15 15.57 9.59
CA ASP A 134 13.83 15.35 9.01
C ASP A 134 12.86 16.52 9.30
N ASP A 135 13.09 17.36 10.30
CA ASP A 135 12.19 18.47 10.66
C ASP A 135 12.32 19.69 9.71
N VAL A 136 11.24 19.98 8.98
CA VAL A 136 11.13 21.13 8.07
C VAL A 136 11.50 22.49 8.70
N TYR A 137 11.13 22.75 9.96
CA TYR A 137 11.37 24.06 10.59
C TYR A 137 12.83 24.27 10.93
N MET A 138 13.53 23.17 11.26
CA MET A 138 14.97 23.17 11.47
C MET A 138 15.74 23.52 10.20
N ASN A 139 15.32 22.94 9.08
CA ASN A 139 15.99 23.09 7.81
C ASN A 139 15.90 24.53 7.28
N GLU A 140 14.73 25.16 7.39
CA GLU A 140 14.55 26.57 7.02
C GLU A 140 15.45 27.51 7.81
N GLY A 141 15.54 27.30 9.13
CA GLY A 141 16.40 28.12 9.98
C GLY A 141 17.86 28.07 9.54
N LYS A 142 18.40 26.87 9.29
CA LYS A 142 19.81 26.65 8.91
C LYS A 142 20.15 27.36 7.60
N VAL A 143 19.32 27.17 6.59
CA VAL A 143 19.51 27.77 5.27
C VAL A 143 19.41 29.30 5.34
N LYS A 144 18.40 29.85 6.03
CA LYS A 144 18.28 31.31 6.20
C LYS A 144 19.47 31.89 6.95
N TYR A 145 19.96 31.20 7.98
CA TYR A 145 21.14 31.66 8.73
C TYR A 145 22.35 31.75 7.81
N TYR A 146 22.56 30.73 6.99
CA TYR A 146 23.61 30.74 5.97
C TYR A 146 23.42 31.86 4.95
N GLN A 147 22.22 32.03 4.40
CA GLN A 147 21.94 33.11 3.43
C GLN A 147 22.22 34.51 3.99
N LEU A 148 21.90 34.72 5.27
CA LEU A 148 22.13 36.01 5.93
C LEU A 148 23.59 36.25 6.28
N THR A 149 24.31 35.22 6.75
CA THR A 149 25.64 35.37 7.38
C THR A 149 26.81 34.94 6.51
N GLY A 150 26.56 34.07 5.52
CA GLY A 150 27.61 33.39 4.74
C GLY A 150 28.39 32.33 5.52
N ASP A 151 27.94 31.90 6.71
CA ASP A 151 28.67 30.93 7.54
C ASP A 151 28.61 29.51 6.94
N GLU A 152 29.67 29.12 6.24
CA GLU A 152 29.79 27.83 5.57
C GLU A 152 29.60 26.62 6.51
N ARG A 153 29.91 26.77 7.81
CA ARG A 153 29.69 25.68 8.78
C ARG A 153 28.22 25.30 8.88
N MET A 154 27.32 26.29 8.75
CA MET A 154 25.88 26.03 8.77
C MET A 154 25.41 25.35 7.48
N ARG A 155 25.94 25.78 6.32
CA ARG A 155 25.69 25.11 5.03
C ARG A 155 26.11 23.65 5.10
N ASP A 156 27.32 23.38 5.57
CA ASP A 156 27.87 22.02 5.61
C ASP A 156 27.11 21.12 6.58
N LEU A 157 26.70 21.65 7.75
CA LEU A 157 25.81 20.97 8.69
C LEU A 157 24.47 20.62 8.03
N PHE A 158 23.83 21.59 7.37
CA PHE A 158 22.57 21.38 6.69
C PHE A 158 22.66 20.34 5.56
N VAL A 159 23.71 20.43 4.72
CA VAL A 159 23.93 19.48 3.63
C VAL A 159 24.18 18.07 4.17
N ASN A 160 24.96 17.93 5.26
CA ASN A 160 25.15 16.64 5.92
C ASN A 160 23.82 16.02 6.38
N ASP A 161 22.97 16.82 7.02
CA ASP A 161 21.63 16.39 7.45
C ASP A 161 20.76 15.93 6.26
N MET A 162 20.79 16.66 5.13
CA MET A 162 20.03 16.28 3.93
C MET A 162 20.55 15.01 3.26
N ARG A 163 21.86 14.78 3.26
CA ARG A 163 22.46 13.52 2.80
C ARG A 163 22.01 12.34 3.65
N VAL A 164 22.01 12.52 4.97
CA VAL A 164 21.54 11.49 5.92
C VAL A 164 20.06 11.20 5.69
N LEU A 165 19.23 12.23 5.53
CA LEU A 165 17.81 12.07 5.22
C LEU A 165 17.60 11.28 3.91
N SER A 166 18.32 11.67 2.84
CA SER A 166 18.24 10.99 1.53
C SER A 166 18.67 9.53 1.58
N GLN A 167 19.68 9.20 2.41
CA GLN A 167 20.20 7.83 2.55
C GLN A 167 19.32 6.94 3.41
N ARG A 168 18.84 7.46 4.56
CA ARG A 168 18.06 6.65 5.49
C ARG A 168 16.65 6.37 4.99
N ARG A 169 16.11 7.24 4.12
CA ARG A 169 14.78 7.08 3.49
C ARG A 169 13.69 6.72 4.52
N ASP A 170 13.82 7.23 5.75
CA ASP A 170 13.07 6.79 6.93
C ASP A 170 11.56 6.74 6.64
N ALA A 171 10.95 5.55 6.67
CA ALA A 171 9.53 5.34 6.34
C ALA A 171 8.56 6.05 7.30
N ASP A 172 9.04 6.48 8.47
CA ASP A 172 8.32 7.30 9.45
C ASP A 172 8.11 8.75 8.99
N VAL A 173 8.54 9.11 7.78
CA VAL A 173 8.38 10.44 7.18
C VAL A 173 6.92 10.84 6.92
N PHE A 174 5.99 9.87 6.96
CA PHE A 174 4.55 10.15 6.96
C PHE A 174 3.83 9.80 8.27
N ALA A 175 4.55 9.31 9.29
CA ALA A 175 3.99 9.16 10.64
C ALA A 175 3.90 10.52 11.36
N ASP A 176 4.72 11.48 10.94
CA ASP A 176 4.70 12.87 11.39
C ASP A 176 4.87 13.80 10.18
N THR A 177 3.88 14.66 9.95
CA THR A 177 3.79 15.55 8.78
C THR A 177 4.94 16.56 8.68
N ARG A 178 5.73 16.72 9.74
CA ARG A 178 6.91 17.61 9.76
C ARG A 178 8.14 16.99 9.15
N HIS A 179 8.14 15.67 8.94
CA HIS A 179 9.26 14.92 8.39
C HIS A 179 9.38 15.06 6.85
N THR A 180 8.37 15.65 6.20
CA THR A 180 8.37 15.91 4.75
C THR A 180 9.01 17.27 4.45
N THR A 181 10.27 17.26 4.00
CA THR A 181 11.04 18.47 3.70
C THR A 181 11.53 18.48 2.24
N LEU A 182 10.58 18.62 1.29
CA LEU A 182 10.85 18.93 -0.11
C LEU A 182 11.78 20.13 -0.23
N TRP A 183 11.52 21.15 0.57
CA TRP A 183 12.28 22.39 0.60
C TRP A 183 13.74 22.19 1.01
N GLY A 184 14.00 21.33 2.00
CA GLY A 184 15.36 21.02 2.45
C GLY A 184 16.16 20.32 1.34
N LEU A 185 15.56 19.29 0.73
CA LEU A 185 16.21 18.55 -0.35
C LEU A 185 16.46 19.44 -1.58
N SER A 186 15.53 20.34 -1.92
CA SER A 186 15.73 21.32 -3.00
C SER A 186 16.90 22.26 -2.72
N HIS A 187 17.02 22.80 -1.50
CA HIS A 187 18.12 23.71 -1.16
C HIS A 187 19.46 23.01 -1.08
N ALA A 188 19.50 21.78 -0.57
CA ALA A 188 20.75 21.02 -0.58
C ALA A 188 21.21 20.73 -2.01
N TYR A 189 20.28 20.41 -2.92
CA TYR A 189 20.61 20.32 -4.35
C TYR A 189 21.16 21.66 -4.89
N TRP A 190 20.48 22.79 -4.69
CA TRP A 190 20.99 24.07 -5.18
C TRP A 190 22.34 24.49 -4.58
N PHE A 191 22.66 24.05 -3.36
CA PHE A 191 23.96 24.31 -2.74
C PHE A 191 25.09 23.43 -3.28
N THR A 192 24.78 22.24 -3.81
CA THR A 192 25.79 21.21 -4.08
C THR A 192 25.83 20.72 -5.52
N GLY A 193 24.72 20.84 -6.27
CA GLY A 193 24.48 20.14 -7.53
C GLY A 193 24.34 18.62 -7.37
N GLU A 194 24.18 18.10 -6.15
CA GLU A 194 24.20 16.66 -5.89
C GLU A 194 22.87 15.99 -6.29
N GLU A 195 22.85 15.35 -7.44
CA GLU A 195 21.65 14.70 -8.00
C GLU A 195 21.14 13.53 -7.14
N SER A 196 21.98 12.89 -6.32
CA SER A 196 21.56 11.80 -5.40
C SER A 196 20.56 12.24 -4.32
N LEU A 197 20.31 13.53 -4.16
CA LEU A 197 19.28 14.08 -3.27
C LEU A 197 17.89 14.09 -3.90
N LEU A 198 17.83 14.12 -5.23
CA LEU A 198 16.61 14.36 -6.00
C LEU A 198 15.60 13.20 -6.00
N PRO A 199 16.01 11.90 -6.05
CA PRO A 199 15.05 10.80 -6.08
C PRO A 199 14.13 10.81 -4.87
N TYR A 200 14.67 11.06 -3.67
CA TYR A 200 13.88 11.08 -2.45
C TYR A 200 12.92 12.28 -2.41
N ALA A 201 13.37 13.44 -2.91
CA ALA A 201 12.53 14.63 -3.02
C ALA A 201 11.36 14.42 -4.01
N ALA A 202 11.62 13.81 -5.16
CA ALA A 202 10.60 13.45 -6.14
C ALA A 202 9.57 12.47 -5.57
N TRP A 203 10.00 11.47 -4.79
CA TRP A 203 9.09 10.56 -4.11
C TRP A 203 8.22 11.26 -3.06
N GLN A 204 8.78 12.13 -2.23
CA GLN A 204 7.99 12.91 -1.27
C GLN A 204 6.93 13.78 -1.97
N PHE A 205 7.28 14.39 -3.11
CA PHE A 205 6.36 15.22 -3.88
C PHE A 205 5.22 14.38 -4.47
N LYS A 206 5.55 13.24 -5.04
CA LYS A 206 4.60 12.29 -5.59
C LYS A 206 3.56 11.85 -4.56
N VAL A 207 4.01 11.44 -3.38
CA VAL A 207 3.11 11.05 -2.28
C VAL A 207 2.26 12.24 -1.82
N ALA A 208 2.82 13.45 -1.76
CA ALA A 208 2.06 14.65 -1.40
C ALA A 208 0.94 14.95 -2.40
N VAL A 209 1.22 14.87 -3.71
CA VAL A 209 0.22 15.12 -4.76
C VAL A 209 -0.86 14.04 -4.80
N GLU A 210 -0.52 12.78 -4.56
CA GLU A 210 -1.48 11.67 -4.52
C GLU A 210 -2.43 11.73 -3.31
N ARG A 211 -2.00 12.34 -2.20
CA ARG A 211 -2.79 12.42 -0.97
C ARG A 211 -3.67 13.67 -0.86
N VAL A 212 -3.32 14.76 -1.54
CA VAL A 212 -4.08 16.03 -1.47
C VAL A 212 -5.20 16.00 -2.52
N PRO A 213 -6.49 16.09 -2.13
CA PRO A 213 -7.58 16.13 -3.10
C PRO A 213 -7.44 17.38 -3.97
N THR A 214 -7.37 17.18 -5.30
CA THR A 214 -7.31 18.26 -6.29
C THR A 214 -8.67 18.53 -6.94
N THR A 215 -9.68 17.75 -6.56
CA THR A 215 -11.06 17.80 -7.03
C THR A 215 -11.99 17.44 -5.86
N GLY A 216 -13.22 17.96 -5.86
CA GLY A 216 -14.17 17.82 -4.76
C GLY A 216 -14.99 19.09 -4.57
N GLU A 217 -15.78 19.16 -3.50
CA GLU A 217 -16.37 20.44 -3.07
C GLU A 217 -15.25 21.44 -2.70
N ASP A 218 -15.49 22.75 -2.80
CA ASP A 218 -14.44 23.78 -2.59
C ASP A 218 -13.72 23.69 -1.23
N HIS A 219 -14.35 23.09 -0.23
CA HIS A 219 -13.80 22.87 1.11
C HIS A 219 -13.05 21.53 1.27
N GLU A 220 -13.16 20.64 0.28
CA GLU A 220 -12.47 19.35 0.20
C GLU A 220 -11.21 19.44 -0.68
N ILE A 221 -11.20 20.36 -1.66
CA ILE A 221 -10.02 20.63 -2.49
C ILE A 221 -8.90 21.20 -1.59
N GLY A 222 -7.79 20.47 -1.51
CA GLY A 222 -6.68 20.77 -0.62
C GLY A 222 -6.77 20.09 0.76
N ALA A 223 -7.94 19.58 1.14
CA ALA A 223 -8.20 19.06 2.49
C ALA A 223 -7.90 17.56 2.62
N ILE A 224 -7.15 17.18 3.65
CA ILE A 224 -7.10 15.79 4.16
C ILE A 224 -7.71 15.78 5.57
N ALA A 225 -8.36 14.69 6.02
CA ALA A 225 -9.31 14.57 7.16
C ALA A 225 -8.90 15.17 8.55
N TRP A 226 -9.11 14.50 9.70
CA TRP A 226 -9.13 15.13 11.04
C TRP A 226 -7.83 15.76 11.60
N THR A 227 -7.88 17.08 11.89
CA THR A 227 -7.09 17.89 12.87
C THR A 227 -5.55 17.90 12.82
N PHE A 228 -4.88 16.85 12.36
CA PHE A 228 -3.42 16.79 12.14
C PHE A 228 -3.02 17.28 10.74
N GLU A 229 -4.01 17.45 9.87
CA GLU A 229 -3.89 17.66 8.43
C GLU A 229 -3.72 19.13 8.02
N HIS A 230 -4.17 20.08 8.84
CA HIS A 230 -3.83 21.50 8.65
C HIS A 230 -2.33 21.82 8.79
N ALA A 231 -1.58 21.00 9.55
CA ALA A 231 -0.12 21.11 9.61
C ALA A 231 0.52 20.61 8.30
N TYR A 232 -0.07 19.63 7.63
CA TYR A 232 0.39 19.08 6.34
C TYR A 232 0.20 20.10 5.22
N GLU A 233 -0.96 20.75 5.12
CA GLU A 233 -1.24 21.79 4.13
C GLU A 233 -0.42 23.07 4.34
N SER A 234 -0.30 23.54 5.59
CA SER A 234 0.51 24.71 5.89
C SER A 234 2.01 24.47 5.68
N THR A 235 2.47 23.23 5.84
CA THR A 235 3.89 22.90 5.66
C THR A 235 4.20 22.55 4.19
N LEU A 236 3.35 21.82 3.46
CA LEU A 236 3.55 21.57 2.03
C LEU A 236 3.28 22.81 1.16
N GLY A 237 2.23 23.58 1.45
CA GLY A 237 1.91 24.81 0.71
C GLY A 237 3.07 25.82 0.72
N ASN A 238 3.85 25.86 1.80
CA ASN A 238 5.07 26.68 1.90
C ASN A 238 6.26 26.13 1.12
N GLN A 239 6.30 24.82 0.86
CA GLN A 239 7.43 24.14 0.20
C GLN A 239 7.22 23.94 -1.30
N LEU A 240 5.96 23.80 -1.75
CA LEU A 240 5.60 23.54 -3.13
C LEU A 240 6.11 24.59 -4.12
N PRO A 241 6.09 25.92 -3.82
CA PRO A 241 6.67 26.91 -4.72
C PRO A 241 8.18 26.71 -4.92
N THR A 242 8.90 26.37 -3.86
CA THR A 242 10.34 26.07 -3.90
C THR A 242 10.61 24.81 -4.72
N PHE A 243 9.85 23.75 -4.47
CA PHE A 243 9.97 22.51 -5.23
C PHE A 243 9.58 22.69 -6.70
N ALA A 244 8.57 23.50 -7.00
CA ALA A 244 8.20 23.87 -8.36
C ALA A 244 9.27 24.68 -9.07
N ALA A 245 10.02 25.51 -8.35
CA ALA A 245 11.22 26.17 -8.89
C ALA A 245 12.30 25.13 -9.21
N LEU A 246 12.56 24.18 -8.31
CA LEU A 246 13.49 23.07 -8.57
C LEU A 246 13.11 22.28 -9.82
N MET A 247 11.82 21.94 -10.01
CA MET A 247 11.36 21.22 -11.20
C MET A 247 11.54 22.00 -12.51
N ARG A 248 11.68 23.34 -12.46
CA ARG A 248 12.04 24.15 -13.64
C ARG A 248 13.54 24.11 -13.93
N ASP A 249 14.36 24.02 -12.89
CA ASP A 249 15.81 23.94 -12.99
C ASP A 249 16.27 22.51 -13.35
N VAL A 250 15.49 21.50 -12.96
CA VAL A 250 15.74 20.07 -13.19
C VAL A 250 14.54 19.45 -13.92
N PRO A 251 14.47 19.57 -15.26
CA PRO A 251 13.32 19.12 -16.03
C PRO A 251 13.11 17.59 -15.98
N ASP A 252 14.18 16.83 -15.74
CA ASP A 252 14.18 15.36 -15.70
C ASP A 252 14.43 14.82 -14.28
N MET A 253 13.56 15.19 -13.32
CA MET A 253 13.68 14.70 -11.94
C MET A 253 13.61 13.16 -11.87
N PRO A 254 14.58 12.48 -11.23
CA PRO A 254 14.56 11.03 -11.07
C PRO A 254 13.38 10.59 -10.20
N GLN A 255 12.71 9.52 -10.60
CA GLN A 255 11.62 8.95 -9.80
C GLN A 255 12.21 8.25 -8.56
N GLY A 256 11.72 8.56 -7.36
CA GLY A 256 12.32 8.01 -6.14
C GLY A 256 12.10 6.52 -5.95
N ALA A 257 13.15 5.80 -5.58
CA ALA A 257 13.10 4.40 -5.19
C ALA A 257 12.68 4.27 -3.72
N GLY A 258 11.38 4.23 -3.46
CA GLY A 258 10.85 3.78 -2.16
C GLY A 258 11.22 2.31 -1.88
N PRO A 259 10.95 1.77 -0.68
CA PRO A 259 11.18 0.35 -0.41
C PRO A 259 10.36 -0.51 -1.35
N THR A 260 11.00 -1.51 -1.97
CA THR A 260 10.32 -2.51 -2.79
C THR A 260 9.46 -3.38 -1.89
N ALA A 261 8.16 -3.41 -2.15
CA ALA A 261 7.27 -4.40 -1.57
C ALA A 261 7.09 -5.56 -2.55
N THR A 262 6.84 -6.76 -2.04
CA THR A 262 6.42 -7.91 -2.86
C THR A 262 5.08 -8.42 -2.40
N GLY A 263 4.25 -8.85 -3.35
CA GLY A 263 3.06 -9.64 -3.08
C GLY A 263 3.35 -11.10 -3.30
N SER A 264 3.18 -11.90 -2.25
CA SER A 264 3.23 -13.35 -2.33
C SER A 264 4.57 -13.99 -2.78
N GLY A 265 5.58 -13.20 -3.15
CA GLY A 265 6.87 -13.65 -3.68
C GLY A 265 7.99 -13.77 -2.66
N PRO A 266 9.11 -14.41 -3.05
CA PRO A 266 10.29 -14.56 -2.20
C PRO A 266 11.09 -13.24 -2.09
N ILE A 267 11.62 -12.98 -0.89
CA ILE A 267 12.60 -11.93 -0.60
C ILE A 267 13.91 -12.64 -0.26
N TYR A 268 14.97 -12.32 -0.99
CA TYR A 268 16.29 -12.88 -0.77
C TYR A 268 17.19 -11.86 -0.07
N LEU A 269 17.91 -12.33 0.94
CA LEU A 269 18.84 -11.53 1.73
C LEU A 269 20.21 -12.21 1.70
N GLN A 270 21.28 -11.45 1.44
CA GLN A 270 22.64 -12.00 1.48
C GLN A 270 23.26 -11.78 2.86
N GLU A 271 23.63 -12.88 3.51
CA GLU A 271 24.56 -12.86 4.62
C GLU A 271 26.00 -12.98 4.08
N ALA A 272 26.83 -11.98 4.38
CA ALA A 272 28.25 -11.96 3.99
C ALA A 272 29.18 -12.47 5.10
N GLU A 273 28.76 -12.35 6.36
CA GLU A 273 29.50 -12.77 7.54
C GLU A 273 28.53 -13.45 8.50
N ASP A 274 28.91 -14.64 9.00
CA ASP A 274 28.12 -15.42 9.97
C ASP A 274 28.02 -14.65 11.29
N ALA A 275 26.87 -14.04 11.51
CA ALA A 275 26.58 -13.23 12.68
C ALA A 275 25.07 -13.28 12.95
N GLU A 276 24.66 -12.85 14.14
CA GLU A 276 23.23 -12.69 14.38
C GLU A 276 22.67 -11.59 13.49
N GLN A 277 21.77 -11.95 12.58
CA GLN A 277 21.10 -11.02 11.68
C GLN A 277 19.75 -10.60 12.23
N PHE A 278 19.34 -9.37 11.93
CA PHE A 278 17.98 -8.91 12.18
C PHE A 278 17.32 -8.48 10.87
N VAL A 279 16.02 -8.79 10.74
CA VAL A 279 15.19 -8.31 9.63
C VAL A 279 13.86 -7.86 10.20
N ARG A 280 13.49 -6.61 9.93
CA ARG A 280 12.21 -6.02 10.29
C ARG A 280 11.33 -5.92 9.06
N LEU A 281 10.16 -6.56 9.12
CA LEU A 281 9.19 -6.59 8.04
C LEU A 281 7.92 -5.83 8.41
N LYS A 282 7.32 -5.19 7.42
CA LYS A 282 5.90 -4.84 7.42
C LYS A 282 5.13 -5.94 6.70
N ILE A 283 4.11 -6.48 7.35
CA ILE A 283 3.21 -7.49 6.79
C ILE A 283 1.82 -6.88 6.65
N GLU A 284 1.20 -7.03 5.48
CA GLU A 284 -0.18 -6.64 5.22
C GLU A 284 -0.93 -7.83 4.61
N LEU A 285 -1.99 -8.29 5.27
CA LEU A 285 -2.84 -9.41 4.88
C LEU A 285 -4.18 -8.90 4.39
N TYR A 286 -4.66 -9.36 3.23
CA TYR A 286 -5.96 -8.97 2.66
C TYR A 286 -6.22 -7.44 2.65
N ARG A 287 -5.14 -6.66 2.58
CA ARG A 287 -5.19 -5.22 2.28
C ARG A 287 -5.14 -5.03 0.77
N GLY A 288 -5.75 -3.94 0.29
CA GLY A 288 -5.75 -3.61 -1.13
C GLY A 288 -4.33 -3.56 -1.69
N ILE A 289 -4.11 -4.25 -2.81
CA ILE A 289 -2.88 -4.14 -3.58
C ILE A 289 -2.66 -2.65 -3.92
N PRO A 290 -1.44 -2.10 -3.80
CA PRO A 290 -1.17 -0.73 -4.20
C PRO A 290 -1.68 -0.43 -5.62
N GLY A 291 -2.51 0.60 -5.77
CA GLY A 291 -3.17 0.95 -7.04
C GLY A 291 -4.53 0.28 -7.28
N LEU A 292 -4.93 -0.69 -6.46
CA LEU A 292 -6.24 -1.35 -6.48
C LEU A 292 -7.05 -0.99 -5.23
N GLY A 293 -8.17 -0.27 -5.41
CA GLY A 293 -9.13 -0.06 -4.34
C GLY A 293 -9.90 -1.35 -4.02
N ALA A 294 -9.51 -2.06 -2.96
CA ALA A 294 -10.23 -3.24 -2.49
C ALA A 294 -10.95 -2.92 -1.17
N ALA A 295 -12.20 -3.41 -1.02
CA ALA A 295 -12.83 -3.45 0.28
C ALA A 295 -12.06 -4.43 1.19
N PRO A 296 -11.87 -4.10 2.49
CA PRO A 296 -11.30 -5.05 3.42
C PRO A 296 -12.23 -6.26 3.58
N PHE A 297 -11.66 -7.45 3.67
CA PHE A 297 -12.41 -8.63 4.09
C PHE A 297 -12.65 -8.56 5.61
N SER A 298 -13.82 -8.08 6.01
CA SER A 298 -14.14 -7.74 7.41
C SER A 298 -14.09 -8.93 8.39
N ASN A 299 -14.54 -10.12 7.98
CA ASN A 299 -14.56 -11.34 8.80
C ASN A 299 -13.36 -12.25 8.50
N TRP A 300 -12.25 -11.65 8.07
CA TRP A 300 -11.00 -12.32 7.75
C TRP A 300 -10.52 -13.28 8.85
N GLN A 301 -10.43 -12.81 10.09
CA GLN A 301 -9.90 -13.61 11.20
C GLN A 301 -10.72 -14.89 11.42
N GLU A 302 -12.05 -14.76 11.45
CA GLU A 302 -12.94 -15.90 11.63
C GLU A 302 -12.82 -16.93 10.50
N TRP A 303 -12.65 -16.47 9.25
CA TRP A 303 -12.44 -17.38 8.12
C TRP A 303 -11.12 -18.14 8.23
N VAL A 304 -10.03 -17.46 8.57
CA VAL A 304 -8.72 -18.11 8.71
C VAL A 304 -8.67 -19.08 9.89
N GLU A 305 -9.36 -18.77 11.00
CA GLU A 305 -9.46 -19.69 12.14
C GLU A 305 -10.06 -21.04 11.77
N ARG A 306 -10.94 -21.07 10.76
CA ARG A 306 -11.56 -22.29 10.21
C ARG A 306 -10.69 -23.02 9.20
N LEU A 307 -9.60 -22.44 8.74
CA LEU A 307 -8.66 -23.12 7.85
C LEU A 307 -7.87 -24.19 8.61
N PRO A 308 -7.53 -25.32 7.95
CA PRO A 308 -6.50 -26.24 8.43
C PRO A 308 -5.22 -25.49 8.80
N ALA A 309 -4.47 -25.98 9.80
CA ALA A 309 -3.31 -25.25 10.32
C ALA A 309 -2.21 -25.04 9.26
N GLU A 310 -2.06 -26.01 8.36
CA GLU A 310 -1.15 -25.99 7.22
C GLU A 310 -1.51 -24.92 6.16
N ASP A 311 -2.80 -24.57 6.07
CA ASP A 311 -3.39 -23.62 5.13
C ASP A 311 -3.41 -22.19 5.67
N ARG A 312 -3.14 -22.01 6.96
CA ARG A 312 -3.11 -20.68 7.58
C ARG A 312 -1.95 -19.85 7.01
N PRO A 313 -2.15 -18.54 6.79
CA PRO A 313 -1.11 -17.64 6.32
C PRO A 313 0.12 -17.69 7.23
N ALA A 314 1.25 -18.05 6.64
CA ALA A 314 2.52 -18.11 7.34
C ALA A 314 3.65 -17.60 6.46
N LEU A 315 4.76 -17.20 7.07
CA LEU A 315 6.05 -16.99 6.39
C LEU A 315 6.99 -18.14 6.69
N ARG A 316 7.74 -18.57 5.69
CA ARG A 316 8.86 -19.50 5.81
C ARG A 316 10.15 -18.69 5.68
N VAL A 317 11.11 -19.00 6.54
CA VAL A 317 12.48 -18.54 6.42
C VAL A 317 13.32 -19.73 6.01
N LEU A 318 14.01 -19.61 4.87
CA LEU A 318 14.90 -20.62 4.34
C LEU A 318 16.36 -20.18 4.56
N GLY A 319 17.22 -21.11 4.95
CA GLY A 319 18.65 -20.89 5.13
C GLY A 319 19.45 -20.98 3.84
N PRO A 320 20.79 -20.84 3.89
CA PRO A 320 21.69 -20.94 2.74
C PRO A 320 21.63 -22.27 1.98
N ASP A 321 21.18 -23.35 2.62
CA ASP A 321 20.97 -24.69 2.05
C ASP A 321 19.56 -24.90 1.44
N ALA A 322 18.78 -23.81 1.35
CA ALA A 322 17.37 -23.78 0.94
C ALA A 322 16.42 -24.62 1.82
N GLN A 323 16.86 -25.07 3.00
CA GLN A 323 15.99 -25.74 3.96
C GLN A 323 15.22 -24.74 4.81
N GLU A 324 14.00 -25.11 5.20
CA GLU A 324 13.20 -24.30 6.12
C GLU A 324 13.81 -24.33 7.52
N ILE A 325 14.27 -23.18 7.98
CA ILE A 325 14.82 -22.99 9.32
C ILE A 325 13.77 -22.44 10.29
N SER A 326 12.72 -21.78 9.78
CA SER A 326 11.64 -21.25 10.61
C SER A 326 10.34 -21.10 9.83
N ARG A 327 9.21 -21.28 10.52
CA ARG A 327 7.87 -20.94 10.03
C ARG A 327 7.13 -20.09 11.05
N VAL A 328 6.48 -19.03 10.59
CA VAL A 328 5.74 -18.10 11.45
C VAL A 328 4.31 -17.98 11.00
N ASP A 329 3.39 -18.34 11.90
CA ASP A 329 1.96 -18.12 11.71
C ASP A 329 1.65 -16.62 11.88
N LEU A 330 1.10 -16.02 10.82
CA LEU A 330 0.88 -14.57 10.73
C LEU A 330 -0.36 -14.08 11.48
N LEU A 331 -1.15 -14.98 12.09
CA LEU A 331 -2.29 -14.60 12.92
C LEU A 331 -1.98 -14.68 14.41
N THR A 332 -1.31 -15.75 14.81
CA THR A 332 -1.05 -16.05 16.22
C THR A 332 0.28 -15.47 16.67
N GLY A 333 1.17 -15.15 15.73
CA GLY A 333 2.57 -14.79 16.01
C GLY A 333 3.37 -15.95 16.62
N VAL A 334 2.84 -17.17 16.58
CA VAL A 334 3.50 -18.37 17.12
C VAL A 334 4.50 -18.90 16.09
N THR A 335 5.69 -19.21 16.58
CA THR A 335 6.82 -19.67 15.79
C THR A 335 7.30 -21.04 16.22
N THR A 336 7.77 -21.83 15.26
CA THR A 336 8.69 -22.93 15.55
C THR A 336 10.11 -22.38 15.57
N THR A 337 10.94 -22.92 16.47
CA THR A 337 12.28 -22.41 16.82
C THR A 337 13.17 -22.15 15.59
N PRO A 338 13.89 -21.00 15.51
CA PRO A 338 14.05 -19.94 16.52
C PRO A 338 12.78 -19.11 16.76
N ALA A 339 12.59 -18.66 18.01
CA ALA A 339 11.39 -17.91 18.40
C ALA A 339 11.40 -16.51 17.77
N LEU A 340 10.60 -16.27 16.74
CA LEU A 340 10.40 -14.95 16.14
C LEU A 340 9.15 -14.33 16.77
N ALA A 341 9.23 -13.05 17.12
CA ALA A 341 8.09 -12.32 17.66
C ALA A 341 7.45 -11.54 16.51
N ALA A 342 6.24 -11.93 16.14
CA ALA A 342 5.39 -11.13 15.27
C ALA A 342 4.38 -10.39 16.14
N ASP A 343 4.36 -9.06 16.05
CA ASP A 343 3.23 -8.24 16.53
C ASP A 343 2.36 -7.96 15.30
N THR A 344 1.74 -9.02 14.80
CA THR A 344 0.79 -8.95 13.71
C THR A 344 -0.57 -8.59 14.29
N GLY A 345 -0.99 -7.35 14.10
CA GLY A 345 -2.41 -7.03 14.22
C GLY A 345 -3.23 -7.87 13.22
N ALA A 346 -4.55 -7.75 13.27
CA ALA A 346 -5.49 -8.60 12.53
C ALA A 346 -5.25 -8.72 11.01
N THR A 347 -4.76 -7.66 10.35
CA THR A 347 -4.53 -7.58 8.89
C THR A 347 -3.27 -6.79 8.53
N GLU A 348 -2.55 -6.27 9.52
CA GLU A 348 -1.31 -5.53 9.35
C GLU A 348 -0.49 -5.66 10.61
N GLY A 349 0.82 -5.77 10.47
CA GLY A 349 1.70 -5.64 11.62
C GLY A 349 3.17 -5.65 11.27
N ARG A 350 3.98 -5.62 12.33
CA ARG A 350 5.43 -5.61 12.24
C ARG A 350 5.97 -6.94 12.75
N MET A 351 6.93 -7.47 12.01
CA MET A 351 7.58 -8.72 12.34
C MET A 351 9.08 -8.49 12.46
N ASP A 352 9.61 -8.79 13.63
CA ASP A 352 11.05 -8.73 13.89
C ASP A 352 11.61 -10.15 13.86
N LEU A 353 12.42 -10.42 12.85
CA LEU A 353 13.14 -11.67 12.68
C LEU A 353 14.54 -11.53 13.26
N ARG A 354 14.96 -12.51 14.07
CA ARG A 354 16.36 -12.69 14.49
C ARG A 354 16.85 -14.03 13.99
N ILE A 355 17.81 -14.00 13.08
CA ILE A 355 18.45 -15.19 12.53
C ILE A 355 19.76 -15.35 13.31
N PRO A 356 19.93 -16.40 14.14
CA PRO A 356 21.15 -16.59 14.91
C PRO A 356 22.32 -16.91 13.98
N ALA A 357 23.53 -16.58 14.41
CA ALA A 357 24.74 -17.12 13.80
C ALA A 357 24.68 -18.66 13.87
N ASP A 358 24.73 -19.31 12.72
CA ASP A 358 24.51 -20.75 12.56
C ASP A 358 25.71 -21.46 11.92
N GLY A 359 26.79 -20.74 11.67
CA GLY A 359 27.99 -21.26 11.02
C GLY A 359 27.93 -21.24 9.51
N GLN A 360 26.88 -20.66 8.92
CA GLN A 360 26.69 -20.54 7.48
C GLN A 360 26.76 -19.06 7.03
N THR A 361 26.98 -18.88 5.74
CA THR A 361 26.85 -17.58 5.06
C THR A 361 26.25 -17.86 3.70
N GLY A 362 25.45 -16.96 3.16
CA GLY A 362 24.81 -17.16 1.87
C GLY A 362 23.47 -16.47 1.77
N THR A 363 22.64 -17.00 0.88
CA THR A 363 21.29 -16.51 0.63
C THR A 363 20.31 -17.04 1.68
N TYR A 364 19.67 -16.14 2.40
CA TYR A 364 18.44 -16.44 3.14
C TYR A 364 17.24 -16.01 2.32
N CYS A 365 16.13 -16.74 2.43
CA CYS A 365 14.91 -16.42 1.73
C CYS A 365 13.74 -16.32 2.70
N ILE A 366 12.97 -15.25 2.60
CA ILE A 366 11.68 -15.08 3.28
C ILE A 366 10.59 -15.22 2.22
N VAL A 367 9.72 -16.20 2.37
CA VAL A 367 8.67 -16.50 1.39
C VAL A 367 7.37 -16.89 2.07
N PRO A 368 6.20 -16.46 1.56
CA PRO A 368 4.91 -16.94 2.05
C PRO A 368 4.77 -18.47 1.96
N ALA A 369 4.26 -19.08 3.02
CA ALA A 369 4.08 -20.53 3.14
C ALA A 369 2.86 -21.05 2.38
N SER A 370 1.87 -20.17 2.14
CA SER A 370 0.61 -20.46 1.47
C SER A 370 0.21 -19.29 0.59
N GLN A 371 -0.43 -19.57 -0.53
CA GLN A 371 -0.99 -18.56 -1.45
C GLN A 371 -2.50 -18.36 -1.26
N ILE A 372 -3.06 -18.92 -0.19
CA ILE A 372 -4.49 -18.84 0.14
C ILE A 372 -4.91 -17.38 0.43
N ALA A 373 -3.96 -16.55 0.87
CA ALA A 373 -4.19 -15.18 1.24
C ALA A 373 -3.24 -14.23 0.51
N PRO A 374 -3.73 -13.12 -0.06
CA PRO A 374 -2.87 -12.05 -0.51
C PRO A 374 -2.05 -11.52 0.67
N VAL A 375 -0.73 -11.70 0.58
CA VAL A 375 0.24 -11.21 1.55
C VAL A 375 1.14 -10.21 0.86
N ARG A 376 1.23 -9.00 1.41
CA ARG A 376 2.24 -8.02 1.04
C ARG A 376 3.29 -7.97 2.13
N VAL A 377 4.55 -8.08 1.71
CA VAL A 377 5.72 -8.00 2.59
C VAL A 377 6.60 -6.85 2.13
N THR A 378 7.03 -6.01 3.07
CA THR A 378 7.99 -4.93 2.83
C THR A 378 9.12 -5.03 3.86
N VAL A 379 10.37 -5.03 3.40
CA VAL A 379 11.52 -4.94 4.31
C VAL A 379 11.63 -3.49 4.77
N LEU A 380 11.45 -3.26 6.07
CA LEU A 380 11.59 -1.94 6.69
C LEU A 380 13.04 -1.68 7.09
N GLU A 381 13.71 -2.70 7.63
CA GLU A 381 15.06 -2.61 8.15
C GLU A 381 15.72 -4.00 8.12
N THR A 382 17.03 -4.07 7.94
CA THR A 382 17.78 -5.33 7.96
C THR A 382 19.26 -5.08 8.24
N SER A 383 19.93 -6.01 8.92
CA SER A 383 21.40 -6.02 9.02
C SER A 383 22.08 -6.53 7.75
N MET A 384 21.36 -7.24 6.88
CA MET A 384 21.85 -7.76 5.61
C MET A 384 21.68 -6.71 4.51
N PRO A 385 22.77 -6.09 3.99
CA PRO A 385 22.69 -4.91 3.14
C PRO A 385 22.23 -5.19 1.71
N LYS A 386 22.23 -6.46 1.30
CA LYS A 386 21.82 -6.92 -0.03
C LYS A 386 20.47 -7.59 0.06
N VAL A 387 19.49 -7.00 -0.62
CA VAL A 387 18.08 -7.44 -0.60
C VAL A 387 17.55 -7.39 -2.01
N VAL A 388 17.07 -8.52 -2.50
CA VAL A 388 16.41 -8.61 -3.81
C VAL A 388 15.06 -9.32 -3.67
N HIS A 389 14.11 -8.96 -4.51
CA HIS A 389 12.77 -9.52 -4.56
C HIS A 389 12.64 -10.38 -5.80
N GLY A 390 12.15 -11.60 -5.64
CA GLY A 390 11.82 -12.46 -6.77
C GLY A 390 10.66 -11.89 -7.57
N THR A 391 10.79 -11.95 -8.89
CA THR A 391 9.73 -11.56 -9.83
C THR A 391 9.15 -12.80 -10.53
N GLY A 392 8.31 -12.61 -11.54
CA GLY A 392 7.63 -13.70 -12.24
C GLY A 392 6.16 -13.77 -11.86
N ASP A 393 5.81 -14.77 -11.05
CA ASP A 393 4.44 -14.99 -10.57
C ASP A 393 4.10 -14.21 -9.31
N ALA A 394 5.06 -13.44 -8.82
CA ALA A 394 4.91 -12.45 -7.77
C ALA A 394 4.98 -11.04 -8.34
N TRP A 395 4.12 -10.16 -7.85
CA TRP A 395 4.22 -8.74 -8.18
C TRP A 395 5.17 -8.05 -7.20
N VAL A 396 5.84 -7.00 -7.69
CA VAL A 396 6.65 -6.07 -6.90
C VAL A 396 6.04 -4.68 -6.97
N ALA A 397 6.25 -3.85 -5.95
CA ALA A 397 5.71 -2.49 -5.91
C ALA A 397 6.76 -1.48 -5.47
N ALA A 398 7.14 -0.60 -6.39
CA ALA A 398 7.90 0.63 -6.17
C ALA A 398 7.62 1.61 -7.33
N ALA A 399 8.16 2.83 -7.23
CA ALA A 399 8.20 3.75 -8.36
C ALA A 399 9.41 3.50 -9.28
N SER A 400 10.45 2.83 -8.78
CA SER A 400 11.53 2.33 -9.62
C SER A 400 12.16 1.11 -8.96
N GLU A 401 12.52 0.15 -9.79
CA GLU A 401 13.22 -1.07 -9.43
C GLU A 401 14.54 -1.13 -10.21
N THR A 402 15.56 -1.71 -9.62
CA THR A 402 16.85 -2.00 -10.26
C THR A 402 16.95 -3.50 -10.49
N PHE A 403 17.46 -3.93 -11.64
CA PHE A 403 17.73 -5.34 -11.94
C PHE A 403 19.16 -5.51 -12.46
N LEU A 404 19.68 -6.73 -12.33
CA LEU A 404 21.04 -7.06 -12.74
C LEU A 404 21.06 -7.52 -14.20
N VAL A 405 22.00 -6.97 -14.97
CA VAL A 405 22.36 -7.42 -16.31
C VAL A 405 23.77 -8.00 -16.25
N PRO A 406 23.94 -9.34 -16.25
CA PRO A 406 25.26 -9.95 -16.12
C PRO A 406 26.22 -9.59 -17.27
N ALA A 407 27.51 -9.65 -16.99
CA ALA A 407 28.56 -9.51 -18.00
C ALA A 407 28.33 -10.47 -19.18
N GLY A 408 28.52 -9.98 -20.40
CA GLY A 408 28.33 -10.75 -21.63
C GLY A 408 26.87 -10.92 -22.09
N THR A 409 25.90 -10.35 -21.36
CA THR A 409 24.48 -10.36 -21.78
C THR A 409 24.31 -9.63 -23.12
N GLY A 410 23.72 -10.30 -24.11
CA GLY A 410 23.36 -9.70 -25.40
C GLY A 410 21.86 -9.34 -25.42
N PRO A 411 21.09 -9.85 -26.40
CA PRO A 411 19.64 -9.70 -26.41
C PRO A 411 18.98 -10.37 -25.20
N PHE A 412 18.05 -9.67 -24.57
CA PHE A 412 17.21 -10.16 -23.49
C PHE A 412 15.83 -9.50 -23.57
N SER A 413 14.87 -9.98 -22.78
CA SER A 413 13.55 -9.37 -22.76
C SER A 413 13.06 -9.11 -21.34
N LEU A 414 12.23 -8.08 -21.24
CA LEU A 414 11.46 -7.74 -20.06
C LEU A 414 9.99 -7.75 -20.44
N SER A 415 9.17 -8.48 -19.70
CA SER A 415 7.72 -8.47 -19.83
C SER A 415 7.09 -7.85 -18.59
N VAL A 416 6.13 -6.94 -18.79
CA VAL A 416 5.48 -6.19 -17.71
C VAL A 416 3.95 -6.32 -17.75
N LYS A 417 3.34 -6.59 -16.58
CA LYS A 417 1.93 -6.31 -16.28
C LYS A 417 1.88 -5.28 -15.16
N SER A 418 0.92 -4.37 -15.20
CA SER A 418 0.73 -3.34 -14.15
C SER A 418 -0.64 -3.51 -13.50
N LEU A 419 -0.67 -3.48 -12.17
CA LEU A 419 -1.86 -3.53 -11.33
C LEU A 419 -2.37 -2.12 -10.98
N THR A 420 -2.23 -1.16 -11.89
CA THR A 420 -2.85 0.17 -11.78
C THR A 420 -4.21 0.19 -12.47
N MET A 421 -5.15 0.96 -11.92
CA MET A 421 -6.44 1.26 -12.55
C MET A 421 -6.64 2.77 -12.68
N ARG A 422 -7.39 3.20 -13.70
CA ARG A 422 -7.91 4.57 -13.90
C ARG A 422 -6.83 5.66 -13.98
N THR A 423 -5.59 5.29 -14.30
CA THR A 423 -4.46 6.22 -14.41
C THR A 423 -3.53 5.70 -15.49
N ASP A 424 -3.00 6.58 -16.33
CA ASP A 424 -2.03 6.20 -17.34
C ASP A 424 -0.78 5.60 -16.68
N VAL A 425 -0.32 4.49 -17.23
CA VAL A 425 0.92 3.84 -16.81
C VAL A 425 1.98 4.16 -17.85
N ARG A 426 3.13 4.63 -17.39
CA ARG A 426 4.33 4.78 -18.19
C ARG A 426 5.45 4.00 -17.52
N VAL A 427 6.13 3.19 -18.32
CA VAL A 427 7.31 2.43 -17.91
C VAL A 427 8.49 2.86 -18.75
N THR A 428 9.58 3.17 -18.06
CA THR A 428 10.85 3.53 -18.68
C THR A 428 11.91 2.56 -18.19
N VAL A 429 12.69 2.00 -19.12
CA VAL A 429 13.86 1.17 -18.81
C VAL A 429 15.11 1.98 -19.11
N ARG A 430 16.05 2.02 -18.16
CA ARG A 430 17.34 2.70 -18.32
C ARG A 430 18.50 1.72 -18.16
N ASN A 431 19.53 1.94 -18.96
CA ASN A 431 20.80 1.20 -18.82
C ASN A 431 21.62 1.72 -17.63
N ALA A 432 22.82 1.14 -17.44
CA ALA A 432 23.72 1.52 -16.35
C ALA A 432 24.24 2.96 -16.43
N ASP A 433 24.26 3.55 -17.63
CA ASP A 433 24.66 4.94 -17.85
C ASP A 433 23.50 5.93 -17.60
N GLY A 434 22.30 5.41 -17.28
CA GLY A 434 21.10 6.20 -17.05
C GLY A 434 20.35 6.58 -18.33
N GLU A 435 20.74 6.05 -19.48
CA GLU A 435 20.08 6.33 -20.75
C GLU A 435 18.78 5.54 -20.89
N ASP A 436 17.71 6.20 -21.32
CA ASP A 436 16.42 5.57 -21.64
C ASP A 436 16.59 4.65 -22.87
N VAL A 437 16.54 3.34 -22.65
CA VAL A 437 16.68 2.32 -23.70
C VAL A 437 15.33 1.77 -24.16
N ALA A 438 14.28 1.95 -23.36
CA ALA A 438 12.91 1.68 -23.76
C ALA A 438 11.92 2.52 -22.97
N GLU A 439 10.85 2.96 -23.64
CA GLU A 439 9.68 3.55 -23.01
C GLU A 439 8.42 2.87 -23.54
N ARG A 440 7.43 2.68 -22.68
CA ARG A 440 6.08 2.24 -23.02
C ARG A 440 5.06 3.08 -22.24
N VAL A 441 3.92 3.38 -22.86
CA VAL A 441 2.83 4.14 -22.24
C VAL A 441 1.48 3.51 -22.60
N TRP A 442 0.64 3.30 -21.59
CA TRP A 442 -0.69 2.72 -21.74
C TRP A 442 -1.72 3.42 -20.86
N SER A 443 -2.89 3.66 -21.42
CA SER A 443 -4.05 4.11 -20.66
C SER A 443 -4.83 2.92 -20.14
N VAL A 444 -5.13 2.90 -18.84
CA VAL A 444 -5.94 1.87 -18.20
C VAL A 444 -7.18 2.49 -17.57
N THR A 445 -8.30 1.76 -17.63
CA THR A 445 -9.59 2.24 -17.14
C THR A 445 -9.97 1.53 -15.84
N SER A 446 -11.15 0.92 -15.78
CA SER A 446 -11.55 0.07 -14.66
C SER A 446 -10.93 -1.34 -14.70
N ASP A 447 -10.14 -1.63 -15.74
CA ASP A 447 -9.33 -2.83 -15.90
C ASP A 447 -7.86 -2.41 -15.97
N CYS A 448 -7.01 -3.16 -15.27
CA CYS A 448 -5.56 -2.96 -15.28
C CYS A 448 -4.93 -3.54 -16.56
N ARG A 449 -3.59 -3.51 -16.67
CA ARG A 449 -2.89 -4.16 -17.80
C ARG A 449 -2.87 -5.66 -17.58
N GLN A 450 -3.85 -6.37 -18.14
CA GLN A 450 -4.10 -7.79 -17.86
C GLN A 450 -3.10 -8.74 -18.53
N ASP A 451 -2.61 -8.36 -19.71
CA ASP A 451 -1.64 -9.13 -20.50
C ASP A 451 -0.23 -8.57 -20.37
N TYR A 452 0.76 -9.44 -20.50
CA TYR A 452 2.16 -9.02 -20.55
C TYR A 452 2.43 -8.18 -21.79
N GLU A 453 3.06 -7.04 -21.58
CA GLU A 453 3.75 -6.32 -22.63
C GLU A 453 5.22 -6.69 -22.64
N ARG A 454 5.68 -7.26 -23.74
CA ARG A 454 7.08 -7.66 -23.93
C ARG A 454 7.90 -6.52 -24.54
N ILE A 455 9.05 -6.27 -23.95
CA ILE A 455 10.04 -5.28 -24.36
C ILE A 455 11.33 -6.04 -24.66
N GLU A 456 11.73 -6.02 -25.93
CA GLU A 456 13.03 -6.56 -26.36
C GLU A 456 14.12 -5.52 -26.11
N LEU A 457 15.22 -5.95 -25.51
CA LEU A 457 16.35 -5.12 -25.11
C LEU A 457 17.66 -5.80 -25.55
N ASP A 458 18.72 -5.02 -25.68
CA ASP A 458 20.07 -5.53 -25.93
C ASP A 458 21.05 -4.81 -25.01
N ALA A 459 21.76 -5.58 -24.18
CA ALA A 459 22.76 -5.04 -23.27
C ALA A 459 24.12 -4.80 -23.93
N GLY A 460 24.32 -5.22 -25.17
CA GLY A 460 25.56 -4.96 -25.92
C GLY A 460 26.78 -5.73 -25.41
N GLN A 461 26.57 -6.83 -24.68
CA GLN A 461 27.62 -7.69 -24.10
C GLN A 461 28.58 -6.91 -23.20
N PRO A 462 28.08 -6.35 -22.08
CA PRO A 462 28.91 -5.54 -21.20
C PRO A 462 30.06 -6.37 -20.62
N ALA A 463 31.22 -5.77 -20.42
CA ALA A 463 32.39 -6.47 -19.89
C ALA A 463 32.25 -6.85 -18.40
N GLU A 464 31.37 -6.15 -17.68
CA GLU A 464 31.10 -6.31 -16.26
C GLU A 464 29.59 -6.34 -16.02
N ASP A 465 29.18 -6.83 -14.85
CA ASP A 465 27.78 -6.80 -14.44
C ASP A 465 27.28 -5.35 -14.32
N GLN A 466 26.10 -5.10 -14.85
CA GLN A 466 25.48 -3.79 -14.90
C GLN A 466 24.18 -3.76 -14.09
N ALA A 467 23.92 -2.63 -13.44
CA ALA A 467 22.65 -2.37 -12.76
C ALA A 467 21.78 -1.51 -13.69
N TRP A 468 20.71 -2.10 -14.22
CA TRP A 468 19.73 -1.39 -15.04
C TRP A 468 18.50 -1.07 -14.21
N THR A 469 17.70 -0.08 -14.63
CA THR A 469 16.50 0.32 -13.89
C THR A 469 15.25 0.23 -14.74
N ILE A 470 14.14 -0.09 -14.09
CA ILE A 470 12.79 0.05 -14.62
C ILE A 470 12.03 1.00 -13.69
N SER A 471 11.43 2.05 -14.25
CA SER A 471 10.72 3.09 -13.48
C SER A 471 9.29 3.25 -13.96
N PHE A 472 8.41 3.67 -13.05
CA PHE A 472 6.97 3.82 -13.25
C PHE A 472 6.52 5.23 -12.88
N LEU A 473 5.69 5.84 -13.74
CA LEU A 473 5.12 7.18 -13.52
C LEU A 473 4.55 7.36 -12.10
N ALA A 474 3.78 6.37 -11.63
CA ALA A 474 3.24 6.24 -10.28
C ALA A 474 3.85 5.00 -9.57
N PRO A 475 4.04 4.95 -8.23
CA PRO A 475 4.40 3.70 -7.60
C PRO A 475 3.27 2.71 -7.85
N THR A 476 3.56 1.58 -8.46
CA THR A 476 2.55 0.60 -8.85
C THR A 476 3.02 -0.79 -8.50
N ALA A 477 2.10 -1.65 -8.07
CA ALA A 477 2.33 -3.07 -8.13
C ALA A 477 2.41 -3.51 -9.60
N SER A 478 3.40 -4.32 -9.95
CA SER A 478 3.63 -4.84 -11.30
C SER A 478 4.19 -6.26 -11.26
N TYR A 479 3.76 -7.11 -12.19
CA TYR A 479 4.47 -8.36 -12.47
C TYR A 479 5.56 -8.07 -13.50
N LEU A 480 6.77 -8.51 -13.19
CA LEU A 480 7.95 -8.39 -14.05
C LEU A 480 8.46 -9.78 -14.37
N ARG A 481 8.69 -10.07 -15.66
CA ARG A 481 9.32 -11.30 -16.12
C ARG A 481 10.51 -10.96 -16.98
N PHE A 482 11.64 -11.54 -16.65
CA PHE A 482 12.90 -11.37 -17.36
C PHE A 482 13.26 -12.69 -18.04
N GLU A 483 13.67 -12.60 -19.31
CA GLU A 483 14.25 -13.72 -20.05
C GLU A 483 15.64 -13.30 -20.54
N GLY A 484 16.66 -14.11 -20.25
CA GLY A 484 18.06 -13.80 -20.56
C GLY A 484 18.81 -13.10 -19.42
N VAL A 485 18.11 -12.60 -18.40
CA VAL A 485 18.69 -12.06 -17.16
C VAL A 485 17.91 -12.59 -15.92
N PRO A 486 18.48 -12.52 -14.71
CA PRO A 486 17.83 -13.03 -13.49
C PRO A 486 16.47 -12.39 -13.18
N ASN A 487 15.49 -13.19 -12.71
CA ASN A 487 14.14 -12.74 -12.30
C ASN A 487 14.13 -12.14 -10.89
N ILE A 488 14.94 -11.10 -10.68
CA ILE A 488 15.08 -10.41 -9.40
C ILE A 488 15.16 -8.90 -9.59
N VAL A 489 14.65 -8.16 -8.62
CA VAL A 489 14.78 -6.70 -8.56
C VAL A 489 15.15 -6.21 -7.16
N ALA A 490 15.66 -4.99 -7.06
CA ALA A 490 15.95 -4.33 -5.80
C ALA A 490 15.64 -2.84 -5.84
N ALA A 491 15.51 -2.22 -4.66
CA ALA A 491 15.32 -0.78 -4.50
C ALA A 491 16.53 0.08 -4.96
N GLY A 492 17.65 -0.54 -5.34
CA GLY A 492 18.83 0.17 -5.84
C GLY A 492 19.99 -0.77 -6.17
N ALA A 493 20.94 -0.27 -6.96
CA ALA A 493 22.13 -1.02 -7.39
C ALA A 493 22.97 -1.56 -6.22
N GLY A 494 23.07 -0.79 -5.13
CA GLY A 494 23.79 -1.20 -3.92
C GLY A 494 23.23 -2.44 -3.24
N ALA A 495 21.94 -2.74 -3.43
CA ALA A 495 21.25 -3.88 -2.82
C ALA A 495 21.26 -5.14 -3.71
N LEU A 496 21.61 -5.04 -4.99
CA LEU A 496 21.62 -6.16 -5.93
C LEU A 496 22.68 -7.22 -5.57
N PHE A 497 22.28 -8.47 -5.76
CA PHE A 497 23.11 -9.68 -5.79
C PHE A 497 22.34 -10.80 -6.51
N ILE A 498 23.02 -11.87 -6.92
CA ILE A 498 22.37 -13.08 -7.44
C ILE A 498 22.21 -14.07 -6.27
N PRO A 499 20.98 -14.47 -5.92
CA PRO A 499 20.75 -15.50 -4.91
C PRO A 499 21.43 -16.82 -5.27
N ASP A 500 21.97 -17.52 -4.27
CA ASP A 500 22.59 -18.85 -4.41
C ASP A 500 21.57 -19.92 -4.85
N TYR A 501 20.30 -19.69 -4.56
CA TYR A 501 19.16 -20.50 -4.98
C TYR A 501 17.93 -19.62 -5.23
N ILE A 502 17.00 -20.13 -6.04
CA ILE A 502 15.72 -19.48 -6.34
C ILE A 502 14.59 -20.38 -5.83
N VAL A 503 13.62 -19.77 -5.15
CA VAL A 503 12.37 -20.41 -4.77
C VAL A 503 11.37 -20.22 -5.89
N GLU A 504 11.01 -21.31 -6.56
CA GLU A 504 9.90 -21.32 -7.51
C GLU A 504 8.58 -21.36 -6.76
N MET A 505 7.65 -20.47 -7.14
CA MET A 505 6.28 -20.54 -6.64
C MET A 505 5.60 -21.75 -7.28
N PRO A 506 4.89 -22.58 -6.51
CA PRO A 506 4.18 -23.72 -7.07
C PRO A 506 3.12 -23.21 -8.07
N PRO A 507 3.10 -23.74 -9.30
CA PRO A 507 2.10 -23.34 -10.29
C PRO A 507 0.72 -23.79 -9.81
N VAL A 508 -0.32 -23.05 -10.19
CA VAL A 508 -1.70 -23.46 -9.92
C VAL A 508 -2.07 -24.55 -10.93
N PRO A 509 -2.39 -25.79 -10.51
CA PRO A 509 -2.82 -26.86 -11.41
C PRO A 509 -4.07 -26.45 -12.20
N LEU A 510 -3.96 -26.48 -13.53
CA LEU A 510 -5.09 -26.25 -14.42
C LEU A 510 -5.81 -27.56 -14.75
N PRO A 511 -7.14 -27.54 -14.92
CA PRO A 511 -7.86 -28.68 -15.49
C PRO A 511 -7.38 -28.88 -16.94
N THR A 512 -7.14 -30.13 -17.33
CA THR A 512 -6.54 -30.48 -18.63
C THR A 512 -7.50 -31.28 -19.51
N GLY A 513 -7.27 -31.23 -20.83
CA GLY A 513 -8.06 -31.94 -21.83
C GLY A 513 -9.00 -31.04 -22.63
N ASP A 514 -9.75 -31.65 -23.55
CA ASP A 514 -10.62 -30.94 -24.51
C ASP A 514 -12.11 -30.97 -24.09
N GLY A 515 -12.41 -31.48 -22.89
CA GLY A 515 -13.79 -31.64 -22.41
C GLY A 515 -13.88 -31.92 -20.91
N PRO A 516 -15.11 -32.03 -20.36
CA PRO A 516 -15.33 -32.29 -18.95
C PRO A 516 -14.73 -33.63 -18.50
N THR A 517 -14.09 -33.64 -17.34
CA THR A 517 -13.49 -34.83 -16.73
C THR A 517 -13.85 -34.92 -15.25
N LEU A 518 -13.64 -36.07 -14.63
CA LEU A 518 -13.93 -36.29 -13.21
C LEU A 518 -12.65 -36.32 -12.38
N VAL A 519 -12.69 -35.70 -11.21
CA VAL A 519 -11.62 -35.67 -10.19
C VAL A 519 -12.17 -36.06 -8.83
N GLU A 520 -11.32 -36.17 -7.81
CA GLU A 520 -11.76 -36.45 -6.44
C GLU A 520 -12.55 -35.27 -5.86
N SER A 521 -13.69 -35.58 -5.25
CA SER A 521 -14.55 -34.61 -4.56
C SER A 521 -13.88 -34.03 -3.29
N PRO A 522 -14.08 -32.74 -2.96
CA PRO A 522 -13.66 -32.18 -1.68
C PRO A 522 -14.28 -32.84 -0.44
N LEU A 523 -15.37 -33.58 -0.60
CA LEU A 523 -16.07 -34.26 0.48
C LEU A 523 -15.53 -35.69 0.75
N GLY A 524 -14.67 -36.19 -0.12
CA GLY A 524 -14.13 -37.55 -0.07
C GLY A 524 -15.12 -38.63 -0.51
N GLY A 525 -14.63 -39.68 -1.17
CA GLY A 525 -15.44 -40.86 -1.53
C GLY A 525 -16.42 -40.69 -2.71
N GLY A 526 -16.43 -39.52 -3.36
CA GLY A 526 -17.21 -39.21 -4.58
C GLY A 526 -16.36 -38.54 -5.66
N GLN A 527 -17.00 -38.08 -6.75
CA GLN A 527 -16.33 -37.43 -7.87
C GLN A 527 -16.82 -35.98 -8.05
N ALA A 528 -15.90 -35.09 -8.40
CA ALA A 528 -16.19 -33.70 -8.76
C ALA A 528 -15.86 -33.46 -10.23
N LEU A 529 -16.41 -32.39 -10.80
CA LEU A 529 -16.18 -32.03 -12.18
C LEU A 529 -14.95 -31.17 -12.36
N SER A 530 -14.17 -31.49 -13.39
CA SER A 530 -13.02 -30.76 -13.90
C SER A 530 -13.36 -30.19 -15.27
N LEU A 531 -13.35 -28.85 -15.37
CA LEU A 531 -13.69 -28.09 -16.58
C LEU A 531 -12.44 -27.36 -17.09
N PRO A 532 -11.80 -27.86 -18.16
CA PRO A 532 -10.63 -27.22 -18.77
C PRO A 532 -10.93 -25.81 -19.29
N THR A 533 -9.88 -25.00 -19.41
CA THR A 533 -9.96 -23.70 -20.09
C THR A 533 -10.51 -23.89 -21.51
N GLY A 534 -11.55 -23.13 -21.84
CA GLY A 534 -12.29 -23.21 -23.10
C GLY A 534 -13.51 -24.12 -23.05
N VAL A 535 -13.75 -24.84 -21.94
CA VAL A 535 -14.89 -25.74 -21.75
C VAL A 535 -15.86 -25.15 -20.73
N GLY A 536 -17.13 -25.02 -21.10
CA GLY A 536 -18.19 -24.71 -20.15
C GLY A 536 -19.36 -25.68 -20.21
N LEU A 537 -20.27 -25.54 -19.27
CA LEU A 537 -21.56 -26.22 -19.25
C LEU A 537 -22.72 -25.22 -19.23
N ALA A 538 -23.82 -25.61 -19.84
CA ALA A 538 -25.11 -24.95 -19.78
C ALA A 538 -26.18 -25.92 -19.28
N LEU A 539 -26.97 -25.47 -18.29
CA LEU A 539 -28.17 -26.17 -17.84
C LEU A 539 -29.38 -25.34 -18.25
N LYS A 540 -30.31 -25.95 -18.98
CA LYS A 540 -31.52 -25.29 -19.47
C LYS A 540 -32.76 -25.83 -18.77
N SER A 541 -33.65 -24.93 -18.40
CA SER A 541 -34.95 -25.31 -17.84
C SER A 541 -35.77 -26.11 -18.87
N PRO A 542 -36.33 -27.27 -18.50
CA PRO A 542 -37.09 -28.12 -19.43
C PRO A 542 -38.32 -27.45 -20.06
N ASP A 543 -38.95 -26.53 -19.32
CA ASP A 543 -40.19 -25.87 -19.69
C ASP A 543 -40.03 -24.35 -19.93
N GLY A 544 -38.80 -23.85 -19.87
CA GLY A 544 -38.49 -22.43 -19.99
C GLY A 544 -38.78 -21.60 -18.73
N THR A 545 -39.16 -22.23 -17.61
CA THR A 545 -39.31 -21.54 -16.33
C THR A 545 -37.94 -21.07 -15.81
N PRO A 546 -37.82 -19.87 -15.23
CA PRO A 546 -36.56 -19.44 -14.63
C PRO A 546 -36.00 -20.42 -13.58
N LEU A 547 -34.69 -20.58 -13.61
CA LEU A 547 -33.94 -21.49 -12.73
C LEU A 547 -33.70 -20.92 -11.33
N MET A 548 -34.01 -19.63 -11.13
CA MET A 548 -33.86 -18.89 -9.88
C MET A 548 -35.21 -18.29 -9.47
N ASN A 549 -35.43 -18.09 -8.17
CA ASN A 549 -36.53 -17.29 -7.65
C ASN A 549 -36.05 -15.83 -7.49
N GLU A 550 -36.77 -14.86 -8.03
CA GLU A 550 -36.37 -13.45 -8.00
C GLU A 550 -36.49 -12.79 -6.63
N THR A 551 -37.37 -13.31 -5.77
CA THR A 551 -37.67 -12.70 -4.47
C THR A 551 -36.67 -13.12 -3.41
N GLU A 552 -36.37 -14.42 -3.37
CA GLU A 552 -35.56 -15.03 -2.33
C GLU A 552 -34.89 -16.29 -2.88
N GLY A 553 -33.67 -16.59 -2.42
CA GLY A 553 -33.02 -17.84 -2.77
C GLY A 553 -31.59 -17.96 -2.26
N THR A 554 -31.01 -19.11 -2.57
CA THR A 554 -29.62 -19.47 -2.29
C THR A 554 -29.02 -20.15 -3.50
N ILE A 555 -27.78 -19.80 -3.87
CA ILE A 555 -26.93 -20.60 -4.72
C ILE A 555 -25.68 -20.99 -3.93
N GLU A 556 -25.35 -22.28 -3.91
CA GLU A 556 -24.16 -22.78 -3.23
C GLU A 556 -23.52 -23.93 -4.00
N MET A 557 -22.21 -24.05 -3.89
CA MET A 557 -21.42 -25.10 -4.52
C MET A 557 -20.02 -25.16 -3.92
N TRP A 558 -19.34 -26.27 -4.15
CA TRP A 558 -17.89 -26.33 -4.00
C TRP A 558 -17.22 -25.85 -5.29
N VAL A 559 -16.17 -25.06 -5.13
CA VAL A 559 -15.41 -24.50 -6.24
C VAL A 559 -13.92 -24.48 -5.91
N ARG A 560 -13.09 -24.81 -6.89
CA ARG A 560 -11.64 -24.59 -6.84
C ARG A 560 -11.23 -23.75 -8.04
N ASP A 561 -10.86 -22.51 -7.78
CA ASP A 561 -10.40 -21.55 -8.79
C ASP A 561 -8.96 -21.89 -9.20
N THR A 562 -8.73 -22.09 -10.50
CA THR A 562 -7.45 -22.56 -11.03
C THR A 562 -6.66 -21.47 -11.74
N ARG A 563 -7.06 -20.21 -11.60
CA ARG A 563 -6.33 -19.10 -12.19
C ARG A 563 -4.92 -19.01 -11.65
N GLN A 564 -3.96 -18.77 -12.54
CA GLN A 564 -2.56 -18.55 -12.17
C GLN A 564 -2.41 -17.31 -11.27
N HIS A 565 -1.34 -17.26 -10.46
CA HIS A 565 -1.05 -16.17 -9.52
C HIS A 565 -0.98 -14.79 -10.17
N ASP A 566 -0.58 -14.74 -11.45
CA ASP A 566 -0.46 -13.53 -12.25
C ASP A 566 -1.63 -13.30 -13.23
N ASP A 567 -2.71 -14.08 -13.11
CA ASP A 567 -3.90 -13.91 -13.96
C ASP A 567 -4.76 -12.74 -13.46
N LEU A 568 -4.70 -11.66 -14.24
CA LEU A 568 -5.43 -10.41 -14.00
C LEU A 568 -6.74 -10.35 -14.79
N HIS A 569 -7.22 -11.45 -15.36
CA HIS A 569 -8.48 -11.45 -16.09
C HIS A 569 -9.69 -11.54 -15.16
N ASN A 570 -10.62 -10.67 -15.45
CA ASN A 570 -11.94 -10.61 -14.87
C ASN A 570 -12.80 -11.73 -15.47
N ARG A 571 -13.20 -12.72 -14.65
CA ARG A 571 -13.93 -13.90 -15.15
C ARG A 571 -15.18 -14.20 -14.34
N SER A 572 -16.22 -14.60 -15.06
CA SER A 572 -17.50 -15.01 -14.49
C SER A 572 -17.48 -16.49 -14.22
N LEU A 573 -17.73 -16.88 -12.97
CA LEU A 573 -17.82 -18.28 -12.57
C LEU A 573 -19.22 -18.81 -12.82
N ILE A 574 -20.27 -18.04 -12.50
CA ILE A 574 -21.65 -18.47 -12.67
C ILE A 574 -22.42 -17.35 -13.36
N ARG A 575 -23.33 -17.71 -14.27
CA ARG A 575 -24.28 -16.76 -14.86
C ARG A 575 -25.64 -17.40 -15.10
N SER A 576 -26.69 -16.68 -14.70
CA SER A 576 -28.07 -16.96 -15.09
C SER A 576 -28.78 -15.64 -15.35
N GLY A 577 -28.94 -15.27 -16.62
CA GLY A 577 -29.43 -13.93 -16.98
C GLY A 577 -28.50 -12.82 -16.46
N PRO A 578 -29.07 -11.75 -15.85
CA PRO A 578 -28.35 -10.75 -15.07
C PRO A 578 -27.76 -11.20 -13.73
N LEU A 579 -28.02 -12.43 -13.23
CA LEU A 579 -27.29 -12.97 -12.08
C LEU A 579 -25.88 -13.37 -12.51
N GLN A 580 -24.86 -12.90 -11.79
CA GLN A 580 -23.47 -13.16 -12.12
C GLN A 580 -22.60 -13.28 -10.86
N LEU A 581 -21.97 -14.45 -10.68
CA LEU A 581 -20.84 -14.61 -9.77
C LEU A 581 -19.56 -14.32 -10.55
N TYR A 582 -18.83 -13.31 -10.11
CA TYR A 582 -17.73 -12.74 -10.86
C TYR A 582 -16.55 -12.46 -9.93
N ARG A 583 -15.36 -12.93 -10.29
CA ARG A 583 -14.13 -12.54 -9.58
C ARG A 583 -13.43 -11.47 -10.40
N ARG A 584 -13.21 -10.32 -9.76
CA ARG A 584 -12.55 -9.16 -10.34
C ARG A 584 -11.10 -9.07 -9.88
N ILE A 585 -10.16 -9.42 -10.75
CA ILE A 585 -8.72 -9.40 -10.50
C ILE A 585 -8.37 -9.81 -9.04
N SER A 586 -7.42 -9.13 -8.42
CA SER A 586 -7.15 -9.22 -6.97
C SER A 586 -7.91 -8.16 -6.15
N VAL A 587 -9.06 -7.69 -6.63
CA VAL A 587 -9.94 -6.71 -5.93
C VAL A 587 -11.02 -7.40 -5.09
N GLY A 588 -11.56 -8.52 -5.58
CA GLY A 588 -12.47 -9.36 -4.82
C GLY A 588 -13.51 -10.10 -5.66
N THR A 589 -14.45 -10.73 -4.96
CA THR A 589 -15.53 -11.52 -5.53
C THR A 589 -16.83 -10.75 -5.45
N TYR A 590 -17.58 -10.74 -6.55
CA TYR A 590 -18.80 -9.99 -6.73
C TYR A 590 -19.96 -10.93 -7.01
N PHE A 591 -21.12 -10.58 -6.49
CA PHE A 591 -22.38 -11.21 -6.83
C PHE A 591 -23.36 -10.16 -7.31
N TYR A 592 -23.67 -10.20 -8.59
CA TYR A 592 -24.66 -9.33 -9.23
C TYR A 592 -26.00 -10.04 -9.33
N ILE A 593 -27.09 -9.32 -9.10
CA ILE A 593 -28.46 -9.74 -9.41
C ILE A 593 -29.22 -8.54 -9.99
N GLY A 594 -29.78 -8.70 -11.20
CA GLY A 594 -30.59 -7.65 -11.83
C GLY A 594 -29.87 -6.33 -12.08
N ALA A 595 -28.56 -6.35 -12.40
CA ALA A 595 -27.66 -5.20 -12.63
C ALA A 595 -26.84 -4.65 -11.45
N PRO A 596 -27.36 -4.38 -10.23
CA PRO A 596 -26.52 -4.06 -9.09
C PRO A 596 -25.82 -5.31 -8.55
N GLY A 597 -24.71 -5.10 -7.83
CA GLY A 597 -23.96 -6.20 -7.26
C GLY A 597 -23.32 -5.87 -5.92
N HIS A 598 -23.06 -6.92 -5.17
CA HIS A 598 -22.40 -6.88 -3.88
C HIS A 598 -20.95 -7.34 -4.03
N GLN A 599 -20.00 -6.49 -3.64
CA GLN A 599 -18.56 -6.79 -3.63
C GLN A 599 -18.14 -7.24 -2.24
N THR A 600 -17.33 -8.31 -2.14
CA THR A 600 -16.89 -8.92 -0.87
C THR A 600 -15.50 -8.53 -0.40
N GLY A 601 -14.68 -7.90 -1.25
CA GLY A 601 -13.25 -7.65 -0.96
C GLY A 601 -12.38 -8.92 -0.90
N LEU A 602 -12.99 -10.07 -0.60
CA LEU A 602 -12.39 -11.38 -0.64
C LEU A 602 -12.11 -11.81 -2.08
N VAL A 603 -10.86 -12.14 -2.35
CA VAL A 603 -10.44 -12.89 -3.53
C VAL A 603 -10.53 -14.38 -3.19
N LEU A 604 -11.26 -15.17 -3.99
CA LEU A 604 -11.30 -16.62 -3.82
C LEU A 604 -9.85 -17.18 -3.86
N PRO A 605 -9.44 -17.98 -2.87
CA PRO A 605 -8.10 -18.56 -2.87
C PRO A 605 -7.92 -19.46 -4.09
N GLN A 606 -6.76 -19.34 -4.72
CA GLN A 606 -6.38 -20.19 -5.83
C GLN A 606 -6.03 -21.58 -5.31
N ASP A 607 -6.28 -22.58 -6.15
CA ASP A 607 -5.90 -23.97 -5.92
C ASP A 607 -6.46 -24.65 -4.66
N ARG A 608 -7.49 -24.07 -4.05
CA ARG A 608 -8.15 -24.63 -2.86
C ARG A 608 -9.64 -24.84 -3.13
N TRP A 609 -10.15 -25.98 -2.69
CA TRP A 609 -11.60 -26.20 -2.63
C TRP A 609 -12.22 -25.28 -1.57
N VAL A 610 -13.18 -24.49 -2.02
CA VAL A 610 -13.93 -23.54 -1.20
C VAL A 610 -15.40 -23.88 -1.32
N HIS A 611 -16.10 -23.95 -0.19
CA HIS A 611 -17.55 -23.92 -0.22
C HIS A 611 -18.02 -22.48 -0.40
N PHE A 612 -18.62 -22.18 -1.54
CA PHE A 612 -19.21 -20.90 -1.86
C PHE A 612 -20.71 -20.95 -1.64
N ALA A 613 -21.29 -19.94 -0.99
CA ALA A 613 -22.73 -19.70 -1.02
C ALA A 613 -23.06 -18.21 -1.17
N ALA A 614 -24.18 -17.92 -1.84
CA ALA A 614 -24.77 -16.59 -1.89
C ALA A 614 -26.27 -16.68 -1.63
N THR A 615 -26.78 -15.80 -0.77
CA THR A 615 -28.20 -15.69 -0.46
C THR A 615 -28.73 -14.33 -0.87
N TRP A 616 -29.98 -14.27 -1.33
CA TRP A 616 -30.72 -13.02 -1.54
C TRP A 616 -32.11 -13.14 -0.95
N ARG A 617 -32.63 -12.06 -0.38
CA ARG A 617 -33.98 -12.00 0.22
C ARG A 617 -34.49 -10.57 0.33
N PRO A 618 -35.79 -10.33 0.55
CA PRO A 618 -36.30 -8.99 0.81
C PRO A 618 -35.58 -8.34 1.99
N SER A 619 -35.13 -7.10 1.79
CA SER A 619 -34.44 -6.33 2.83
C SER A 619 -35.42 -5.96 3.95
N THR A 620 -35.02 -6.23 5.19
CA THR A 620 -35.76 -5.77 6.38
C THR A 620 -35.41 -4.34 6.79
N ARG A 621 -34.36 -3.76 6.18
CA ARG A 621 -33.85 -2.41 6.50
C ARG A 621 -34.30 -1.35 5.49
N ASP A 622 -34.35 -1.72 4.22
CA ASP A 622 -34.63 -0.82 3.11
C ASP A 622 -35.80 -1.37 2.30
N GLU A 623 -36.97 -0.73 2.42
CA GLU A 623 -38.20 -1.18 1.75
C GLU A 623 -38.00 -1.24 0.23
N GLY A 624 -38.39 -2.37 -0.38
CA GLY A 624 -38.22 -2.63 -1.81
C GLY A 624 -36.80 -3.02 -2.25
N ALA A 625 -35.82 -3.04 -1.34
CA ALA A 625 -34.50 -3.56 -1.63
C ALA A 625 -34.39 -5.06 -1.34
N THR A 626 -33.35 -5.68 -1.87
CA THR A 626 -32.94 -7.07 -1.64
C THR A 626 -31.64 -7.07 -0.83
N GLU A 627 -31.63 -7.76 0.32
CA GLU A 627 -30.39 -8.04 1.06
C GLU A 627 -29.67 -9.21 0.38
N VAL A 628 -28.41 -8.99 -0.01
CA VAL A 628 -27.51 -10.03 -0.52
C VAL A 628 -26.44 -10.32 0.51
N ALA A 629 -26.08 -11.59 0.67
CA ALA A 629 -24.94 -12.02 1.47
C ALA A 629 -24.14 -13.11 0.74
N LEU A 630 -22.83 -13.11 0.95
CA LEU A 630 -21.88 -14.08 0.42
C LEU A 630 -21.22 -14.81 1.57
N TYR A 631 -20.97 -16.11 1.39
CA TYR A 631 -20.40 -16.99 2.38
C TYR A 631 -19.32 -17.84 1.76
N ILE A 632 -18.22 -18.00 2.49
CA ILE A 632 -17.03 -18.74 2.05
C ILE A 632 -16.62 -19.63 3.21
N ASP A 633 -16.61 -20.93 2.96
CA ASP A 633 -16.42 -21.97 3.98
C ASP A 633 -17.32 -21.75 5.21
N GLY A 634 -18.57 -21.33 4.95
CA GLY A 634 -19.56 -21.05 5.97
C GLY A 634 -19.40 -19.71 6.71
N VAL A 635 -18.39 -18.90 6.41
CA VAL A 635 -18.22 -17.55 6.99
C VAL A 635 -18.89 -16.51 6.10
N ARG A 636 -19.83 -15.75 6.67
CA ARG A 636 -20.47 -14.60 6.03
C ARG A 636 -19.42 -13.52 5.80
N VAL A 637 -19.33 -13.05 4.57
CA VAL A 637 -18.45 -11.95 4.20
C VAL A 637 -19.22 -10.63 4.30
N GLU A 638 -18.81 -9.75 5.21
CA GLU A 638 -19.37 -8.40 5.33
C GLU A 638 -18.47 -7.39 4.61
N THR A 639 -19.02 -6.32 4.03
CA THR A 639 -18.21 -5.25 3.41
C THR A 639 -18.72 -3.86 3.71
N SER A 640 -17.88 -2.87 3.40
CA SER A 640 -18.22 -1.45 3.41
C SER A 640 -19.14 -1.02 2.25
N PHE A 641 -19.48 -1.92 1.31
CA PHE A 641 -20.38 -1.62 0.19
C PHE A 641 -21.83 -1.99 0.51
N ASN A 642 -22.77 -1.33 -0.15
CA ASN A 642 -24.20 -1.56 0.10
C ASN A 642 -24.59 -3.00 -0.28
N ARG A 643 -25.07 -3.76 0.71
CA ARG A 643 -25.60 -5.12 0.56
C ARG A 643 -27.11 -5.14 0.32
N HIS A 644 -27.77 -3.99 0.44
CA HIS A 644 -29.19 -3.80 0.14
C HIS A 644 -29.31 -3.16 -1.23
N ILE A 645 -29.58 -3.97 -2.24
CA ILE A 645 -29.58 -3.56 -3.65
C ILE A 645 -31.00 -3.56 -4.22
N GLN A 646 -31.21 -2.90 -5.35
CA GLN A 646 -32.50 -2.87 -6.06
C GLN A 646 -32.35 -3.57 -7.41
N PRO A 647 -32.54 -4.90 -7.48
CA PRO A 647 -32.45 -5.64 -8.74
C PRO A 647 -33.52 -5.16 -9.72
N GLU A 648 -33.16 -5.08 -10.99
CA GLU A 648 -34.13 -4.92 -12.07
C GLU A 648 -35.11 -6.11 -12.08
N PRO A 649 -36.43 -5.89 -12.20
CA PRO A 649 -37.41 -6.97 -12.28
C PRO A 649 -37.16 -7.90 -13.49
N GLY A 650 -37.50 -9.18 -13.37
CA GLY A 650 -37.36 -10.12 -14.50
C GLY A 650 -35.92 -10.61 -14.72
N TRP A 651 -35.06 -10.54 -13.69
CA TRP A 651 -33.65 -10.92 -13.80
C TRP A 651 -33.42 -12.44 -13.81
N ALA A 652 -34.37 -13.27 -13.37
CA ALA A 652 -34.17 -14.71 -13.39
C ALA A 652 -34.27 -15.26 -14.82
N ALA A 653 -33.37 -16.16 -15.19
CA ALA A 653 -33.32 -16.74 -16.54
C ALA A 653 -33.53 -18.26 -16.53
N PRO A 654 -33.98 -18.85 -17.65
CA PRO A 654 -34.17 -20.29 -17.78
C PRO A 654 -32.87 -21.06 -18.09
N GLU A 655 -31.71 -20.40 -18.04
CA GLU A 655 -30.40 -21.00 -18.33
C GLU A 655 -29.38 -20.64 -17.25
N LEU A 656 -28.52 -21.59 -16.90
CA LEU A 656 -27.41 -21.45 -15.95
C LEU A 656 -26.11 -21.91 -16.63
N LEU A 657 -25.04 -21.11 -16.51
CA LEU A 657 -23.74 -21.34 -17.15
C LEU A 657 -22.61 -21.50 -16.12
N ILE A 658 -21.76 -22.53 -16.28
CA ILE A 658 -20.62 -22.84 -15.37
C ILE A 658 -19.40 -23.45 -16.14
N PRO A 659 -18.16 -22.92 -15.98
CA PRO A 659 -17.95 -21.53 -15.65
C PRO A 659 -18.68 -20.66 -16.69
N ALA A 660 -19.16 -19.48 -16.33
CA ALA A 660 -19.83 -18.57 -17.27
C ALA A 660 -18.86 -17.93 -18.29
N ASP A 661 -17.58 -17.81 -17.93
CA ASP A 661 -16.47 -17.55 -18.84
C ASP A 661 -15.67 -18.84 -19.05
N ALA A 662 -15.70 -19.37 -20.26
CA ALA A 662 -15.05 -20.65 -20.57
C ALA A 662 -13.54 -20.60 -20.33
N TYR A 663 -12.91 -19.43 -20.37
CA TYR A 663 -11.47 -19.31 -20.10
C TYR A 663 -11.10 -19.40 -18.62
N ALA A 664 -12.07 -19.55 -17.71
CA ALA A 664 -11.79 -19.61 -16.28
C ALA A 664 -10.90 -20.79 -15.89
N GLY A 665 -11.18 -21.98 -16.40
CA GLY A 665 -10.71 -23.23 -15.79
C GLY A 665 -11.31 -23.37 -14.39
N LEU A 666 -11.99 -24.48 -14.11
CA LEU A 666 -12.70 -24.62 -12.84
C LEU A 666 -12.83 -26.08 -12.43
N PHE A 667 -12.68 -26.36 -11.14
CA PHE A 667 -13.27 -27.56 -10.57
C PHE A 667 -14.52 -27.19 -9.78
N VAL A 668 -15.60 -27.95 -9.98
CA VAL A 668 -16.89 -27.71 -9.33
C VAL A 668 -17.47 -29.00 -8.78
N ASP A 669 -18.17 -28.88 -7.66
CA ASP A 669 -18.89 -30.00 -7.07
C ASP A 669 -20.14 -29.50 -6.33
N GLU A 670 -21.12 -30.39 -6.15
CA GLU A 670 -22.29 -30.18 -5.28
C GLU A 670 -23.02 -28.83 -5.49
N LEU A 671 -23.47 -28.55 -6.72
CA LEU A 671 -24.27 -27.35 -6.97
C LEU A 671 -25.68 -27.53 -6.42
N ARG A 672 -26.11 -26.60 -5.57
CA ARG A 672 -27.51 -26.45 -5.14
C ARG A 672 -28.02 -25.04 -5.38
N VAL A 673 -29.20 -24.94 -5.99
CA VAL A 673 -29.99 -23.70 -6.08
C VAL A 673 -31.29 -23.91 -5.32
N SER A 674 -31.67 -22.95 -4.48
CA SER A 674 -32.87 -23.00 -3.66
C SER A 674 -33.71 -21.73 -3.77
N ASP A 675 -35.01 -21.85 -3.56
CA ASP A 675 -35.97 -20.73 -3.59
C ASP A 675 -36.18 -20.03 -2.23
N VAL A 676 -35.35 -20.39 -1.24
CA VAL A 676 -35.27 -19.76 0.09
C VAL A 676 -33.83 -19.33 0.39
N ALA A 677 -33.67 -18.33 1.24
CA ALA A 677 -32.38 -17.93 1.79
C ALA A 677 -32.03 -18.87 2.96
N ARG A 678 -31.12 -19.82 2.73
CA ARG A 678 -30.80 -20.89 3.70
C ARG A 678 -29.99 -20.40 4.90
N TYR A 679 -29.29 -19.27 4.76
CA TYR A 679 -28.33 -18.78 5.73
C TYR A 679 -28.62 -17.32 6.10
N GLU A 680 -28.66 -17.03 7.40
CA GLU A 680 -28.78 -15.66 7.93
C GLU A 680 -27.49 -15.15 8.58
N GLY A 681 -26.54 -16.04 8.82
CA GLY A 681 -25.26 -15.81 9.46
C GLY A 681 -24.31 -16.96 9.16
N ASN A 682 -23.21 -17.04 9.90
CA ASN A 682 -22.21 -18.07 9.69
C ASN A 682 -22.81 -19.48 9.94
N PHE A 683 -22.32 -20.47 9.22
CA PHE A 683 -22.72 -21.87 9.32
C PHE A 683 -21.49 -22.77 9.24
N ASP A 684 -21.64 -24.05 9.58
CA ASP A 684 -20.57 -25.04 9.45
C ASP A 684 -20.41 -25.44 7.98
N ARG A 685 -19.16 -25.51 7.52
CA ARG A 685 -18.85 -25.95 6.15
C ARG A 685 -19.48 -27.33 5.92
N PRO A 686 -20.19 -27.57 4.80
CA PRO A 686 -20.76 -28.89 4.52
C PRO A 686 -19.68 -29.98 4.51
N GLU A 687 -20.00 -31.15 5.06
CA GLU A 687 -19.08 -32.32 5.09
C GLU A 687 -19.67 -33.54 4.37
N ALA A 688 -20.85 -33.39 3.76
CA ALA A 688 -21.55 -34.45 3.05
C ALA A 688 -22.26 -33.89 1.80
N PRO A 689 -22.52 -34.75 0.79
CA PRO A 689 -23.30 -34.39 -0.39
C PRO A 689 -24.66 -33.77 -0.04
N PHE A 690 -25.15 -32.86 -0.88
CA PHE A 690 -26.43 -32.19 -0.64
C PHE A 690 -27.62 -33.09 -1.01
N ASP A 691 -28.53 -33.30 -0.07
CA ASP A 691 -29.82 -33.90 -0.39
C ASP A 691 -30.82 -32.86 -0.94
N PRO A 692 -31.70 -33.25 -1.87
CA PRO A 692 -32.79 -32.39 -2.32
C PRO A 692 -33.88 -32.29 -1.25
N ASP A 693 -34.40 -31.09 -1.04
CA ASP A 693 -35.57 -30.84 -0.18
C ASP A 693 -36.67 -30.08 -0.94
N ALA A 694 -37.74 -29.71 -0.25
CA ALA A 694 -38.89 -29.05 -0.86
C ALA A 694 -38.58 -27.68 -1.49
N ASN A 695 -37.46 -27.06 -1.10
CA ASN A 695 -37.01 -25.75 -1.58
C ASN A 695 -35.87 -25.86 -2.62
N THR A 696 -35.45 -27.08 -2.97
CA THR A 696 -34.38 -27.30 -3.95
C THR A 696 -34.92 -27.14 -5.38
N LEU A 697 -34.40 -26.12 -6.08
CA LEU A 697 -34.69 -25.87 -7.49
C LEU A 697 -33.76 -26.64 -8.42
N ILE A 698 -32.46 -26.64 -8.11
CA ILE A 698 -31.41 -27.35 -8.85
C ILE A 698 -30.56 -28.12 -7.85
N LEU A 699 -30.24 -29.37 -8.17
CA LEU A 699 -29.20 -30.15 -7.50
C LEU A 699 -28.35 -30.88 -8.55
N SER A 700 -27.04 -30.72 -8.47
CA SER A 700 -26.07 -31.42 -9.33
C SER A 700 -24.85 -31.84 -8.53
N HIS A 701 -24.65 -33.15 -8.40
CA HIS A 701 -23.45 -33.74 -7.81
C HIS A 701 -22.29 -33.82 -8.81
N PHE A 702 -22.57 -33.60 -10.10
CA PHE A 702 -21.60 -33.72 -11.20
C PHE A 702 -20.85 -35.06 -11.29
N GLU A 703 -21.39 -36.12 -10.69
CA GLU A 703 -20.92 -37.50 -10.89
C GLU A 703 -21.31 -38.05 -12.27
N ASP A 704 -22.30 -37.42 -12.92
CA ASP A 704 -22.75 -37.71 -14.27
C ASP A 704 -23.06 -36.40 -15.06
N ASP A 705 -23.59 -36.54 -16.27
CA ASP A 705 -23.93 -35.43 -17.16
C ASP A 705 -25.31 -34.83 -16.88
N THR A 706 -25.89 -35.05 -15.70
CA THR A 706 -27.25 -34.61 -15.35
C THR A 706 -27.34 -33.72 -14.11
N ALA A 707 -28.44 -32.99 -13.99
CA ALA A 707 -28.87 -32.29 -12.81
C ALA A 707 -30.36 -32.53 -12.56
N LEU A 708 -30.77 -32.50 -11.30
CA LEU A 708 -32.16 -32.46 -10.90
C LEU A 708 -32.66 -31.01 -10.95
N VAL A 709 -33.58 -30.70 -11.87
CA VAL A 709 -34.22 -29.39 -11.98
C VAL A 709 -35.70 -29.54 -11.62
N ARG A 710 -36.10 -29.02 -10.46
CA ARG A 710 -37.48 -29.08 -9.93
C ARG A 710 -38.07 -30.50 -9.99
N GLY A 711 -37.25 -31.51 -9.66
CA GLY A 711 -37.66 -32.92 -9.65
C GLY A 711 -37.52 -33.65 -10.99
N ALA A 712 -37.16 -32.96 -12.09
CA ALA A 712 -36.89 -33.57 -13.39
C ALA A 712 -35.38 -33.72 -13.63
N GLN A 713 -34.95 -34.85 -14.21
CA GLN A 713 -33.56 -34.99 -14.66
C GLN A 713 -33.35 -34.25 -15.98
N VAL A 714 -32.28 -33.45 -16.02
CA VAL A 714 -31.92 -32.59 -17.15
C VAL A 714 -30.44 -32.77 -17.44
N GLN A 715 -30.07 -32.93 -18.71
CA GLN A 715 -28.67 -33.04 -19.11
C GLN A 715 -27.99 -31.68 -19.17
N TRP A 716 -26.73 -31.64 -18.73
CA TRP A 716 -25.82 -30.54 -19.00
C TRP A 716 -25.38 -30.56 -20.46
N GLU A 717 -25.40 -29.40 -21.10
CA GLU A 717 -24.86 -29.21 -22.44
C GLU A 717 -23.45 -28.64 -22.36
N THR A 718 -22.47 -29.31 -22.97
CA THR A 718 -21.12 -28.75 -23.12
C THR A 718 -21.15 -27.61 -24.13
N ARG A 719 -20.45 -26.52 -23.82
CA ARG A 719 -20.35 -25.30 -24.65
C ARG A 719 -18.92 -24.89 -24.89
#